data_AF-A0A931WC40-F1
#
_entry.id   AF-A0A931WC40-F1
#
_cell.length_a   1.000
_cell.length_b   1.000
_cell.length_c   1.000
_cell.angle_alpha   90.00
_cell.angle_beta   90.00
_cell.angle_gamma   90.00
#
_symmetry.space_group_name_H-M   'P 1'
#
loop_
_entity.id
_entity.type
_entity.pdbx_description
1 polymer ?
#
loop_
_entity_poly.entity_id
_entity_poly.type
_entity_poly.pdbx_seq_one_letter_code
_entity_poly.pdbx_strand_id
1 'polypeptide(L)'
;MGGGNRSTIGLMFRDAIFMVGFFVAVLLFGVPARAATTLPLPNNLIPNGYVMTAAGSPYLTNATTLRVGSNTTVTMEPGAVLKMSTSLGSPVQMIVDGTFRMSGTADNPAVITSDKDDNYAGDTNGDADDTIPSPGDWFRIQVNGVFEAERSILRYGGKYQWPILLAAGGEVTLDHAVVEHSVWEGIKNTTTGSIISITNSEIRYNAETGLRLQSDAFVTVTDTLFYGNKVGMLAVGGAVAPAHVSVSNSGFYDNSQSAVFYSGVEPISMLNNWWGDDSGPYHAANNPSGQGDVIEGNVLFYPWTVQTPINTAPVLLYTGSSGYTVDGVAPDISFVGQGAPAFKVKFTDPEGDLPAYVRLVVGDDAFAIATSTGGVFEFDGALGGFGKGVYSYHFEASDGVAVARLPSSGELSFEVRNVPVILVPGIMGTELWRGDDLIWPDIGKMFSDIGDDFMDVLAMDVNGLATNNQITTGDIVRKPIVTKDIFEGLVNDFIDLGYDEAVDLFVFPYDWRLDIQTTSDELKDKIDEVLIQTNNSTVNIIAHSMGGLLTKQYMLDNGSDSINKLVFIGTPHLGAPKAAKTLLFGDNLGVEIVFSFLSAERVQYIAQNMPAIYQLLPSPEYFTQVGPYYSELGGLGYGYSAMNQYLVDSGLNSALIADAEDFHSTAMDDFDIIGFDAYNINGCTTPTISSIIKRTDFGDEYSALMLAGDGTVPIGSSKAISTDNNKTYYFNGIDHTTMPSADGIRELIAQIIIGADIILSDNATQDSSQCVIAGKLVSVHSPVNLHIYDSDGNHVGRGENGDIEYSISGVAYEEIGENKFVFLPESGVVSYQIELDGTGEGTFSLRVSKVEDNEVTETAYYNDLPVSTATEATLTLAASASATVLSIDQSGSGNFTTASISAVLDSEQSADTTKPSTSISVSGGASSAAFELSASDDNSGILKTEYSLDGGGTWYTYQNQVILTSIGETIVRYQSKDRAGNLEDYQTKTITVYSPAVILLPAPSIRNSDSTGIDHQLDSESIPEPEVLGEGTERPRNERYTEREILDALVSADITTLLDYLGRARDLFLEQSVSAKYGAKLGLTPAMTNFIAYGTKSTQILGVGERAGVLYSFREAFGRLPQSATDWNDVVKISTNQPPSQRSVQAEQRAKDAGADDVQSVMMIAYGLRPVIRSLELEQQGIVNFIEAYGRLPSSTLDWNILRSIVY
;
A
#
# COMPACT_ATOMS: atom_id res chain seq x y z
N MET A 1 -4.64 1.44 53.33
CA MET A 1 -5.86 1.65 54.16
C MET A 1 -7.01 1.85 53.19
N GLY A 2 -8.13 1.12 53.19
CA GLY A 2 -8.56 -0.01 54.00
C GLY A 2 -9.55 -0.87 53.20
N GLY A 3 -9.61 -2.14 53.54
CA GLY A 3 -10.66 -3.06 53.10
C GLY A 3 -11.90 -2.97 53.99
N GLY A 4 -13.00 -3.58 53.53
CA GLY A 4 -14.25 -3.64 54.28
C GLY A 4 -15.37 -4.45 53.62
N ASN A 5 -15.16 -5.78 53.49
CA ASN A 5 -16.12 -6.89 53.58
C ASN A 5 -17.66 -6.62 53.56
N ARG A 6 -18.39 -7.40 52.75
CA ARG A 6 -19.11 -8.63 53.19
C ARG A 6 -19.78 -9.38 52.02
N SER A 7 -19.60 -10.71 52.06
CA SER A 7 -20.35 -11.79 51.38
C SER A 7 -21.89 -11.64 51.56
N THR A 8 -22.79 -12.22 50.76
CA THR A 8 -22.89 -13.60 50.27
C THR A 8 -24.09 -13.66 49.30
N ILE A 9 -23.99 -14.41 48.20
CA ILE A 9 -25.04 -15.14 47.43
C ILE A 9 -24.56 -15.21 45.97
N GLY A 10 -24.29 -16.40 45.45
CA GLY A 10 -23.86 -16.59 44.06
C GLY A 10 -23.21 -17.94 43.83
N LEU A 11 -23.92 -19.02 44.16
CA LEU A 11 -23.66 -20.33 43.57
C LEU A 11 -24.73 -20.52 42.49
N MET A 12 -24.30 -21.02 41.32
CA MET A 12 -25.04 -21.30 40.08
C MET A 12 -24.89 -20.24 38.97
N PHE A 13 -24.71 -20.77 37.76
CA PHE A 13 -24.50 -20.13 36.45
C PHE A 13 -23.05 -19.83 36.04
N ARG A 14 -22.29 -20.91 35.79
CA ARG A 14 -21.44 -21.01 34.60
C ARG A 14 -22.37 -21.45 33.47
N ASP A 15 -22.36 -20.71 32.36
CA ASP A 15 -23.03 -20.91 31.06
C ASP A 15 -23.90 -19.71 30.69
N ALA A 16 -23.26 -18.68 30.10
CA ALA A 16 -23.79 -17.78 29.07
C ALA A 16 -22.86 -16.56 28.91
N ILE A 17 -22.77 -16.05 27.68
CA ILE A 17 -22.07 -14.84 27.20
C ILE A 17 -20.70 -15.12 26.55
N PHE A 18 -20.75 -15.68 25.34
CA PHE A 18 -19.99 -15.18 24.19
C PHE A 18 -21.00 -15.02 23.03
N MET A 19 -21.58 -13.83 22.92
CA MET A 19 -22.29 -13.35 21.75
C MET A 19 -22.14 -11.83 21.75
N VAL A 20 -21.42 -11.32 20.76
CA VAL A 20 -21.66 -10.12 19.95
C VAL A 20 -20.32 -9.75 19.34
N GLY A 21 -20.20 -9.94 18.02
CA GLY A 21 -19.06 -9.49 17.23
C GLY A 21 -18.55 -10.50 16.21
N PHE A 22 -19.41 -11.07 15.35
CA PHE A 22 -19.00 -11.52 14.02
C PHE A 22 -20.25 -11.65 13.14
N PHE A 23 -20.48 -10.64 12.29
CA PHE A 23 -21.38 -10.72 11.15
C PHE A 23 -20.60 -10.14 9.97
N VAL A 24 -20.62 -10.89 8.86
CA VAL A 24 -20.00 -10.67 7.54
C VAL A 24 -18.84 -11.63 7.28
N ALA A 25 -19.21 -12.87 6.90
CA ALA A 25 -18.56 -13.74 5.91
C ALA A 25 -19.23 -15.12 5.98
N VAL A 26 -20.49 -15.21 5.54
CA VAL A 26 -21.09 -16.49 5.15
C VAL A 26 -21.54 -16.31 3.70
N LEU A 27 -20.60 -16.56 2.79
CA LEU A 27 -20.88 -16.94 1.42
C LEU A 27 -20.30 -18.34 1.22
N LEU A 28 -21.20 -19.29 1.40
CA LEU A 28 -21.24 -20.65 0.85
C LEU A 28 -20.18 -20.95 -0.23
N PHE A 29 -19.27 -21.86 0.07
CA PHE A 29 -18.76 -22.80 -0.92
C PHE A 29 -18.89 -24.21 -0.36
N GLY A 30 -20.04 -24.82 -0.65
CA GLY A 30 -20.16 -26.27 -0.62
C GLY A 30 -19.17 -26.88 -1.60
N VAL A 31 -18.65 -28.06 -1.27
CA VAL A 31 -17.90 -28.89 -2.20
C VAL A 31 -18.74 -28.98 -3.49
N PRO A 32 -18.20 -28.63 -4.68
CA PRO A 32 -19.00 -28.71 -5.89
C PRO A 32 -19.47 -30.15 -6.05
N ALA A 33 -20.80 -30.34 -6.06
CA ALA A 33 -21.43 -31.62 -6.33
C ALA A 33 -20.74 -32.25 -7.56
N ARG A 34 -20.28 -33.49 -7.43
CA ARG A 34 -19.84 -34.26 -8.61
C ARG A 34 -20.98 -34.22 -9.62
N ALA A 35 -20.68 -33.86 -10.86
CA ALA A 35 -21.70 -33.78 -11.91
C ALA A 35 -22.41 -35.13 -12.03
N ALA A 36 -23.62 -35.21 -11.48
CA ALA A 36 -24.36 -36.45 -11.41
C ALA A 36 -24.83 -36.86 -12.80
N THR A 37 -24.66 -38.14 -13.14
CA THR A 37 -25.20 -38.68 -14.39
C THR A 37 -26.70 -38.91 -14.21
N THR A 38 -27.52 -38.14 -14.92
CA THR A 38 -28.97 -38.41 -14.95
C THR A 38 -29.23 -39.68 -15.75
N LEU A 39 -29.94 -40.64 -15.15
CA LEU A 39 -30.29 -41.87 -15.85
C LEU A 39 -31.18 -41.60 -17.07
N PRO A 40 -30.88 -42.18 -18.25
CA PRO A 40 -31.75 -42.08 -19.40
C PRO A 40 -32.99 -42.95 -19.20
N LEU A 41 -34.16 -42.32 -19.06
CA LEU A 41 -35.43 -43.02 -18.82
C LEU A 41 -36.48 -42.79 -19.93
N PRO A 42 -36.22 -43.19 -21.19
CA PRO A 42 -37.26 -43.14 -22.22
C PRO A 42 -38.47 -44.00 -21.79
N ASN A 43 -39.63 -43.37 -21.63
CA ASN A 43 -40.86 -44.00 -21.12
C ASN A 43 -40.72 -44.67 -19.73
N ASN A 44 -39.92 -44.09 -18.82
CA ASN A 44 -39.63 -44.62 -17.48
C ASN A 44 -38.90 -45.99 -17.49
N LEU A 45 -38.29 -46.38 -18.61
CA LEU A 45 -37.54 -47.63 -18.75
C LEU A 45 -36.03 -47.35 -18.83
N ILE A 46 -35.24 -48.11 -18.09
CA ILE A 46 -33.80 -48.16 -18.28
C ILE A 46 -33.54 -48.95 -19.59
N PRO A 47 -32.73 -48.43 -20.53
CA PRO A 47 -32.43 -49.11 -21.78
C PRO A 47 -31.83 -50.51 -21.58
N ASN A 48 -32.16 -51.44 -22.49
CA ASN A 48 -31.55 -52.76 -22.48
C ASN A 48 -30.05 -52.70 -22.77
N GLY A 49 -29.25 -53.39 -21.94
CA GLY A 49 -27.79 -53.38 -22.01
C GLY A 49 -27.14 -52.14 -21.40
N TYR A 50 -27.89 -51.34 -20.63
CA TYR A 50 -27.32 -50.17 -19.97
C TYR A 50 -26.31 -50.59 -18.87
N VAL A 51 -25.16 -49.92 -18.85
CA VAL A 51 -24.07 -50.17 -17.91
C VAL A 51 -23.81 -48.89 -17.12
N MET A 52 -23.94 -48.97 -15.80
CA MET A 52 -23.55 -47.93 -14.85
C MET A 52 -22.10 -48.15 -14.44
N THR A 53 -21.23 -47.20 -14.72
CA THR A 53 -19.77 -47.28 -14.48
C THR A 53 -19.37 -46.42 -13.29
N ALA A 54 -18.23 -46.73 -12.65
CA ALA A 54 -17.67 -45.86 -11.59
C ALA A 54 -17.44 -44.42 -12.07
N ALA A 55 -16.95 -44.24 -13.30
CA ALA A 55 -16.70 -42.93 -13.90
C ALA A 55 -17.98 -42.10 -14.10
N GLY A 56 -19.13 -42.74 -14.26
CA GLY A 56 -20.43 -42.07 -14.39
C GLY A 56 -21.13 -41.79 -13.05
N SER A 57 -20.54 -42.17 -11.92
CA SER A 57 -21.18 -42.04 -10.60
C SER A 57 -21.00 -40.63 -10.01
N PRO A 58 -21.99 -40.10 -9.27
CA PRO A 58 -23.25 -40.73 -8.91
C PRO A 58 -24.28 -40.72 -10.05
N TYR A 59 -25.06 -41.80 -10.16
CA TYR A 59 -26.25 -41.84 -11.00
C TYR A 59 -27.45 -41.34 -10.20
N LEU A 60 -28.14 -40.32 -10.72
CA LEU A 60 -29.35 -39.78 -10.12
C LEU A 60 -30.61 -40.18 -10.89
N THR A 61 -31.67 -40.46 -10.14
CA THR A 61 -33.00 -40.71 -10.68
C THR A 61 -33.75 -39.39 -10.88
N ASN A 62 -34.33 -39.16 -12.06
CA ASN A 62 -35.23 -38.03 -12.31
C ASN A 62 -36.72 -38.44 -12.39
N ALA A 63 -37.03 -39.70 -12.03
CA ALA A 63 -38.38 -40.24 -11.99
C ALA A 63 -38.59 -41.03 -10.71
N THR A 64 -39.83 -40.99 -10.18
CA THR A 64 -40.23 -41.69 -8.95
C THR A 64 -40.31 -43.21 -9.12
N THR A 65 -40.21 -43.72 -10.35
CA THR A 65 -40.20 -45.17 -10.65
C THR A 65 -39.21 -45.48 -11.75
N LEU A 66 -38.15 -46.20 -11.41
CA LEU A 66 -37.23 -46.82 -12.36
C LEU A 66 -37.77 -48.19 -12.79
N ARG A 67 -37.84 -48.47 -14.09
CA ARG A 67 -38.25 -49.80 -14.58
C ARG A 67 -37.16 -50.47 -15.41
N VAL A 68 -36.82 -51.71 -15.05
CA VAL A 68 -36.06 -52.63 -15.90
C VAL A 68 -37.09 -53.50 -16.61
N GLY A 69 -37.34 -53.26 -17.90
CA GLY A 69 -38.42 -53.91 -18.63
C GLY A 69 -38.22 -55.41 -18.84
N SER A 70 -39.29 -56.13 -19.21
CA SER A 70 -39.20 -57.53 -19.62
C SER A 70 -38.21 -57.69 -20.79
N ASN A 71 -37.27 -58.64 -20.69
CA ASN A 71 -36.14 -58.84 -21.62
C ASN A 71 -35.05 -57.75 -21.60
N THR A 72 -34.98 -56.94 -20.54
CA THR A 72 -33.93 -55.94 -20.33
C THR A 72 -32.90 -56.46 -19.33
N THR A 73 -31.61 -56.33 -19.64
CA THR A 73 -30.52 -56.50 -18.66
C THR A 73 -29.84 -55.16 -18.39
N VAL A 74 -29.68 -54.80 -17.13
CA VAL A 74 -28.95 -53.61 -16.67
C VAL A 74 -27.85 -54.04 -15.71
N THR A 75 -26.66 -53.46 -15.84
CA THR A 75 -25.49 -53.80 -15.02
C THR A 75 -24.94 -52.57 -14.30
N MET A 76 -24.62 -52.70 -13.01
CA MET A 76 -23.76 -51.79 -12.26
C MET A 76 -22.38 -52.42 -12.10
N GLU A 77 -21.35 -51.75 -12.61
CA GLU A 77 -19.95 -52.16 -12.50
C GLU A 77 -19.35 -51.85 -11.10
N PRO A 78 -18.16 -52.36 -10.77
CA PRO A 78 -17.49 -52.05 -9.51
C PRO A 78 -17.35 -50.54 -9.28
N GLY A 79 -17.68 -50.08 -8.07
CA GLY A 79 -17.62 -48.67 -7.67
C GLY A 79 -18.76 -47.79 -8.22
N ALA A 80 -19.73 -48.35 -8.95
CA ALA A 80 -20.87 -47.58 -9.42
C ALA A 80 -21.86 -47.28 -8.28
N VAL A 81 -22.32 -46.02 -8.19
CA VAL A 81 -23.26 -45.55 -7.15
C VAL A 81 -24.56 -45.04 -7.79
N LEU A 82 -25.69 -45.62 -7.39
CA LEU A 82 -27.04 -45.16 -7.74
C LEU A 82 -27.71 -44.51 -6.53
N LYS A 83 -27.97 -43.20 -6.63
CA LYS A 83 -28.61 -42.41 -5.58
C LYS A 83 -30.10 -42.21 -5.88
N MET A 84 -30.95 -42.65 -4.95
CA MET A 84 -32.41 -42.58 -5.02
C MET A 84 -32.89 -41.24 -4.45
N SER A 85 -33.40 -40.35 -5.32
CA SER A 85 -33.63 -38.97 -4.88
C SER A 85 -34.82 -38.80 -3.92
N THR A 86 -34.62 -38.04 -2.86
CA THR A 86 -35.65 -37.64 -1.89
C THR A 86 -36.47 -36.42 -2.35
N SER A 87 -36.02 -35.72 -3.41
CA SER A 87 -36.60 -34.46 -3.88
C SER A 87 -37.84 -34.59 -4.79
N LEU A 88 -38.17 -35.79 -5.29
CA LEU A 88 -39.16 -35.99 -6.36
C LEU A 88 -40.64 -35.98 -5.92
N GLY A 89 -40.94 -35.47 -4.73
CA GLY A 89 -42.32 -35.37 -4.18
C GLY A 89 -42.99 -36.71 -3.83
N SER A 90 -42.37 -37.84 -4.16
CA SER A 90 -42.76 -39.18 -3.73
C SER A 90 -41.52 -40.08 -3.66
N PRO A 91 -41.45 -41.03 -2.70
CA PRO A 91 -40.28 -41.90 -2.54
C PRO A 91 -40.03 -42.73 -3.81
N VAL A 92 -38.77 -42.74 -4.26
CA VAL A 92 -38.36 -43.44 -5.48
C VAL A 92 -38.43 -44.95 -5.29
N GLN A 93 -38.91 -45.68 -6.31
CA GLN A 93 -38.88 -47.14 -6.34
C GLN A 93 -38.21 -47.66 -7.62
N MET A 94 -37.76 -48.91 -7.58
CA MET A 94 -37.33 -49.66 -8.75
C MET A 94 -38.24 -50.88 -8.96
N ILE A 95 -38.63 -51.15 -10.20
CA ILE A 95 -39.37 -52.36 -10.60
C ILE A 95 -38.52 -53.12 -11.61
N VAL A 96 -38.18 -54.36 -11.29
CA VAL A 96 -37.32 -55.23 -12.08
C VAL A 96 -38.15 -56.35 -12.70
N ASP A 97 -38.60 -56.15 -13.94
CA ASP A 97 -39.30 -57.15 -14.76
C ASP A 97 -38.32 -57.98 -15.63
N GLY A 98 -37.11 -57.46 -15.85
CA GLY A 98 -35.99 -58.12 -16.53
C GLY A 98 -34.91 -58.59 -15.56
N THR A 99 -33.64 -58.30 -15.86
CA THR A 99 -32.48 -58.61 -15.02
C THR A 99 -31.75 -57.33 -14.60
N PHE A 100 -31.55 -57.13 -13.30
CA PHE A 100 -30.68 -56.07 -12.77
C PHE A 100 -29.51 -56.72 -12.02
N ARG A 101 -28.27 -56.41 -12.44
CA ARG A 101 -27.05 -57.01 -11.91
C ARG A 101 -26.15 -55.94 -11.31
N MET A 102 -25.78 -56.10 -10.05
CA MET A 102 -24.72 -55.33 -9.39
C MET A 102 -23.48 -56.22 -9.25
N SER A 103 -22.37 -55.78 -9.84
CA SER A 103 -21.12 -56.55 -9.91
C SER A 103 -20.00 -55.77 -9.26
N GLY A 104 -20.02 -55.66 -7.94
CA GLY A 104 -18.96 -54.98 -7.17
C GLY A 104 -17.68 -55.80 -7.02
N THR A 105 -16.63 -55.19 -6.47
CA THR A 105 -15.43 -55.88 -5.99
C THR A 105 -15.23 -55.61 -4.51
N ALA A 106 -14.25 -56.31 -3.90
CA ALA A 106 -13.91 -56.08 -2.49
C ALA A 106 -13.56 -54.61 -2.27
N ASP A 107 -12.71 -54.04 -3.13
CA ASP A 107 -12.21 -52.66 -3.03
C ASP A 107 -13.21 -51.60 -3.50
N ASN A 108 -14.16 -51.96 -4.36
CA ASN A 108 -15.07 -51.02 -5.00
C ASN A 108 -16.48 -51.62 -5.08
N PRO A 109 -17.27 -51.58 -3.98
CA PRO A 109 -18.61 -52.10 -3.97
C PRO A 109 -19.53 -51.30 -4.91
N ALA A 110 -20.53 -51.97 -5.49
CA ALA A 110 -21.63 -51.28 -6.18
C ALA A 110 -22.71 -50.90 -5.16
N VAL A 111 -23.20 -49.65 -5.19
CA VAL A 111 -24.02 -49.11 -4.09
C VAL A 111 -25.33 -48.52 -4.58
N ILE A 112 -26.44 -48.89 -3.92
CA ILE A 112 -27.75 -48.21 -4.03
C ILE A 112 -28.09 -47.57 -2.69
N THR A 113 -28.25 -46.24 -2.67
CA THR A 113 -28.45 -45.48 -1.43
C THR A 113 -29.30 -44.21 -1.60
N SER A 114 -29.54 -43.47 -0.51
CA SER A 114 -30.21 -42.16 -0.46
C SER A 114 -29.37 -41.08 -1.16
N ASP A 115 -29.99 -40.06 -1.74
CA ASP A 115 -29.26 -38.89 -2.29
C ASP A 115 -28.42 -38.15 -1.23
N LYS A 116 -28.88 -38.18 0.02
CA LYS A 116 -28.23 -37.62 1.22
C LYS A 116 -27.07 -38.43 1.79
N ASP A 117 -26.75 -39.61 1.23
CA ASP A 117 -25.70 -40.47 1.78
C ASP A 117 -24.34 -40.11 1.21
N ASP A 118 -23.63 -39.21 1.87
CA ASP A 118 -22.38 -38.65 1.35
C ASP A 118 -21.19 -39.60 1.42
N ASN A 119 -21.32 -40.67 2.22
CA ASN A 119 -20.33 -41.74 2.33
C ASN A 119 -20.04 -42.43 0.99
N TYR A 120 -20.97 -42.34 0.02
CA TYR A 120 -20.80 -42.91 -1.30
C TYR A 120 -21.04 -41.86 -2.38
N ALA A 121 -19.99 -41.52 -3.12
CA ALA A 121 -19.98 -40.53 -4.20
C ALA A 121 -20.24 -39.05 -3.79
N GLY A 122 -20.11 -38.72 -2.50
CA GLY A 122 -20.12 -37.34 -1.97
C GLY A 122 -21.51 -36.68 -1.95
N ASP A 123 -21.54 -35.41 -1.54
CA ASP A 123 -22.75 -34.58 -1.48
C ASP A 123 -23.36 -34.42 -2.89
N THR A 124 -24.51 -35.07 -3.05
CA THR A 124 -25.22 -35.14 -4.34
C THR A 124 -26.48 -34.27 -4.35
N ASN A 125 -26.98 -33.89 -3.18
CA ASN A 125 -28.12 -33.00 -2.96
C ASN A 125 -27.72 -31.53 -2.80
N GLY A 126 -26.42 -31.25 -2.68
CA GLY A 126 -25.84 -29.91 -2.68
C GLY A 126 -26.11 -29.14 -1.38
N ASP A 127 -26.32 -29.85 -0.27
CA ASP A 127 -26.59 -29.26 1.04
C ASP A 127 -25.46 -29.48 2.06
N ALA A 128 -24.27 -29.88 1.60
CA ALA A 128 -23.14 -30.26 2.44
C ALA A 128 -23.55 -31.35 3.46
N ASP A 129 -23.36 -31.11 4.75
CA ASP A 129 -23.70 -32.08 5.80
C ASP A 129 -25.07 -31.77 6.46
N ASP A 130 -25.87 -30.84 5.89
CA ASP A 130 -27.12 -30.37 6.50
C ASP A 130 -28.16 -31.50 6.63
N THR A 131 -28.12 -32.51 5.75
CA THR A 131 -29.03 -33.65 5.83
C THR A 131 -28.31 -34.99 5.92
N ILE A 132 -28.66 -35.76 6.96
CA ILE A 132 -28.12 -37.10 7.22
C ILE A 132 -29.06 -38.15 6.60
N PRO A 133 -28.55 -39.19 5.90
CA PRO A 133 -29.40 -40.20 5.29
C PRO A 133 -30.17 -40.98 6.36
N SER A 134 -31.43 -41.29 6.07
CA SER A 134 -32.35 -41.89 7.03
C SER A 134 -33.04 -43.13 6.46
N PRO A 135 -33.25 -44.19 7.27
CA PRO A 135 -34.06 -45.34 6.88
C PRO A 135 -35.41 -44.93 6.26
N GLY A 136 -35.69 -45.39 5.05
CA GLY A 136 -36.90 -45.04 4.30
C GLY A 136 -36.79 -43.76 3.47
N ASP A 137 -35.60 -43.22 3.21
CA ASP A 137 -35.43 -42.11 2.26
C ASP A 137 -36.00 -42.47 0.88
N TRP A 138 -35.87 -43.74 0.47
CA TRP A 138 -36.46 -44.27 -0.76
C TRP A 138 -37.37 -45.49 -0.50
N PHE A 139 -38.19 -45.86 -1.50
CA PHE A 139 -39.31 -46.77 -1.30
C PHE A 139 -38.92 -48.24 -1.20
N ARG A 140 -38.62 -48.87 -2.34
CA ARG A 140 -38.30 -50.31 -2.45
C ARG A 140 -37.75 -50.65 -3.85
N ILE A 141 -37.13 -51.81 -3.95
CA ILE A 141 -36.86 -52.53 -5.20
C ILE A 141 -37.83 -53.73 -5.26
N GLN A 142 -38.75 -53.73 -6.22
CA GLN A 142 -39.64 -54.84 -6.49
C GLN A 142 -39.09 -55.72 -7.60
N VAL A 143 -38.94 -57.01 -7.33
CA VAL A 143 -38.33 -57.98 -8.23
C VAL A 143 -39.38 -58.96 -8.74
N ASN A 144 -39.76 -58.79 -10.01
CA ASN A 144 -40.64 -59.70 -10.76
C ASN A 144 -39.82 -60.62 -11.70
N GLY A 145 -38.62 -60.18 -12.10
CA GLY A 145 -37.64 -60.92 -12.91
C GLY A 145 -36.47 -61.42 -12.06
N VAL A 146 -35.26 -60.93 -12.31
CA VAL A 146 -34.01 -61.34 -11.64
C VAL A 146 -33.26 -60.12 -11.08
N PHE A 147 -32.86 -60.18 -9.81
CA PHE A 147 -31.98 -59.22 -9.16
C PHE A 147 -30.76 -59.94 -8.60
N GLU A 148 -29.59 -59.62 -9.12
CA GLU A 148 -28.30 -60.22 -8.72
C GLU A 148 -27.41 -59.12 -8.13
N ALA A 149 -26.84 -59.34 -6.95
CA ALA A 149 -25.92 -58.40 -6.33
C ALA A 149 -24.73 -59.13 -5.71
N GLU A 150 -23.55 -58.91 -6.28
CA GLU A 150 -22.26 -59.40 -5.80
C GLU A 150 -21.45 -58.22 -5.22
N ARG A 151 -20.90 -58.35 -4.01
CA ARG A 151 -20.05 -57.33 -3.37
C ARG A 151 -20.66 -55.93 -3.42
N SER A 152 -21.90 -55.84 -2.95
CA SER A 152 -22.78 -54.70 -3.19
C SER A 152 -23.48 -54.24 -1.91
N ILE A 153 -23.86 -52.97 -1.85
CA ILE A 153 -24.49 -52.36 -0.68
C ILE A 153 -25.85 -51.78 -1.06
N LEU A 154 -26.88 -52.12 -0.29
CA LEU A 154 -28.22 -51.56 -0.40
C LEU A 154 -28.63 -50.99 0.97
N ARG A 155 -28.84 -49.68 1.04
CA ARG A 155 -29.12 -49.01 2.32
C ARG A 155 -30.11 -47.85 2.27
N TYR A 156 -30.68 -47.53 3.43
CA TYR A 156 -31.62 -46.43 3.67
C TYR A 156 -32.97 -46.51 2.91
N GLY A 157 -33.34 -47.68 2.42
CA GLY A 157 -34.63 -47.89 1.74
C GLY A 157 -35.76 -48.35 2.67
N GLY A 158 -36.82 -48.88 2.06
CA GLY A 158 -37.92 -49.54 2.75
C GLY A 158 -38.89 -48.54 3.41
N LYS A 159 -39.71 -47.83 2.63
CA LYS A 159 -40.72 -46.87 3.13
C LYS A 159 -42.12 -47.50 3.23
N TYR A 160 -43.00 -46.93 4.06
CA TYR A 160 -44.41 -47.33 4.18
C TYR A 160 -44.64 -48.81 4.49
N GLN A 161 -43.82 -49.40 5.36
CA GLN A 161 -43.89 -50.82 5.73
C GLN A 161 -43.58 -51.79 4.58
N TRP A 162 -42.80 -51.33 3.59
CA TRP A 162 -42.25 -52.17 2.52
C TRP A 162 -40.76 -52.45 2.76
N PRO A 163 -40.23 -53.57 2.24
CA PRO A 163 -38.83 -53.90 2.38
C PRO A 163 -37.94 -53.04 1.46
N ILE A 164 -36.62 -53.08 1.66
CA ILE A 164 -35.65 -52.65 0.65
C ILE A 164 -35.82 -53.53 -0.60
N LEU A 165 -35.79 -54.85 -0.43
CA LEU A 165 -35.95 -55.83 -1.51
C LEU A 165 -37.26 -56.62 -1.37
N LEU A 166 -38.14 -56.51 -2.36
CA LEU A 166 -39.40 -57.24 -2.45
C LEU A 166 -39.36 -58.29 -3.57
N ALA A 167 -39.24 -59.56 -3.23
CA ALA A 167 -39.40 -60.68 -4.15
C ALA A 167 -40.89 -60.92 -4.46
N ALA A 168 -41.33 -60.46 -5.63
CA ALA A 168 -42.74 -60.48 -6.06
C ALA A 168 -43.02 -61.57 -7.11
N GLY A 169 -42.36 -62.72 -6.98
CA GLY A 169 -42.41 -63.83 -7.94
C GLY A 169 -41.13 -63.98 -8.78
N GLY A 170 -40.16 -63.08 -8.59
CA GLY A 170 -38.83 -63.15 -9.19
C GLY A 170 -37.76 -63.82 -8.32
N GLU A 171 -36.53 -63.73 -8.78
CA GLU A 171 -35.30 -64.27 -8.18
C GLU A 171 -34.43 -63.15 -7.59
N VAL A 172 -34.02 -63.29 -6.33
CA VAL A 172 -33.09 -62.40 -5.64
C VAL A 172 -31.86 -63.19 -5.23
N THR A 173 -30.70 -62.83 -5.76
CA THR A 173 -29.41 -63.47 -5.47
C THR A 173 -28.44 -62.45 -4.92
N LEU A 174 -27.97 -62.67 -3.70
CA LEU A 174 -27.03 -61.81 -2.97
C LEU A 174 -25.78 -62.62 -2.64
N ASP A 175 -24.60 -62.13 -3.01
CA ASP A 175 -23.31 -62.72 -2.63
C ASP A 175 -22.34 -61.63 -2.15
N HIS A 176 -21.75 -61.76 -0.96
CA HIS A 176 -20.93 -60.70 -0.35
C HIS A 176 -21.64 -59.32 -0.28
N ALA A 177 -22.96 -59.32 -0.13
CA ALA A 177 -23.76 -58.10 -0.17
C ALA A 177 -24.16 -57.63 1.23
N VAL A 178 -24.42 -56.34 1.37
CA VAL A 178 -24.95 -55.74 2.61
C VAL A 178 -26.34 -55.18 2.34
N VAL A 179 -27.31 -55.57 3.17
CA VAL A 179 -28.67 -54.97 3.18
C VAL A 179 -28.91 -54.38 4.57
N GLU A 180 -28.93 -53.05 4.65
CA GLU A 180 -28.97 -52.35 5.93
C GLU A 180 -29.86 -51.11 5.99
N HIS A 181 -30.16 -50.67 7.22
CA HIS A 181 -30.85 -49.42 7.50
C HIS A 181 -32.20 -49.26 6.79
N SER A 182 -32.99 -50.35 6.70
CA SER A 182 -34.40 -50.28 6.28
C SER A 182 -35.28 -49.70 7.39
N VAL A 183 -36.28 -48.85 7.05
CA VAL A 183 -37.31 -48.42 8.03
C VAL A 183 -38.25 -49.56 8.43
N TRP A 184 -38.20 -50.68 7.70
CA TRP A 184 -39.03 -51.84 7.94
C TRP A 184 -38.24 -53.13 7.76
N GLU A 185 -38.54 -53.92 6.73
CA GLU A 185 -37.91 -55.20 6.46
C GLU A 185 -36.70 -55.01 5.51
N GLY A 186 -35.64 -55.81 5.65
CA GLY A 186 -34.55 -55.81 4.66
C GLY A 186 -35.03 -56.45 3.36
N ILE A 187 -35.44 -57.72 3.46
CA ILE A 187 -35.89 -58.55 2.34
C ILE A 187 -37.24 -59.19 2.67
N LYS A 188 -38.16 -59.23 1.71
CA LYS A 188 -39.45 -59.93 1.86
C LYS A 188 -39.96 -60.51 0.55
N ASN A 189 -40.65 -61.65 0.63
CA ASN A 189 -41.44 -62.17 -0.48
C ASN A 189 -42.96 -61.96 -0.29
N THR A 190 -43.70 -61.78 -1.38
CA THR A 190 -45.19 -61.70 -1.33
C THR A 190 -45.89 -62.72 -2.22
N THR A 191 -45.17 -63.30 -3.18
CA THR A 191 -45.74 -64.21 -4.19
C THR A 191 -45.15 -65.60 -4.07
N THR A 192 -46.01 -66.62 -4.17
CA THR A 192 -45.59 -68.03 -4.19
C THR A 192 -44.64 -68.30 -5.36
N GLY A 193 -43.57 -69.06 -5.11
CA GLY A 193 -42.59 -69.47 -6.14
C GLY A 193 -41.43 -68.51 -6.34
N SER A 194 -41.30 -67.46 -5.52
CA SER A 194 -40.12 -66.59 -5.51
C SER A 194 -38.86 -67.38 -5.12
N ILE A 195 -37.69 -66.97 -5.63
CA ILE A 195 -36.39 -67.58 -5.31
C ILE A 195 -35.55 -66.53 -4.57
N ILE A 196 -34.95 -66.90 -3.44
CA ILE A 196 -34.06 -66.06 -2.65
C ILE A 196 -32.80 -66.87 -2.32
N SER A 197 -31.65 -66.44 -2.83
CA SER A 197 -30.34 -67.03 -2.55
C SER A 197 -29.43 -65.98 -1.93
N ILE A 198 -28.90 -66.24 -0.73
CA ILE A 198 -28.04 -65.29 0.00
C ILE A 198 -26.79 -66.03 0.47
N THR A 199 -25.61 -65.58 0.05
CA THR A 199 -24.32 -66.18 0.39
C THR A 199 -23.30 -65.14 0.84
N ASN A 200 -22.44 -65.45 1.81
CA ASN A 200 -21.34 -64.57 2.26
C ASN A 200 -21.76 -63.13 2.62
N SER A 201 -23.02 -62.89 2.99
CA SER A 201 -23.62 -61.54 3.02
C SER A 201 -23.93 -61.08 4.45
N GLU A 202 -24.29 -59.80 4.61
CA GLU A 202 -24.75 -59.22 5.87
C GLU A 202 -26.13 -58.57 5.73
N ILE A 203 -27.08 -58.99 6.57
CA ILE A 203 -28.42 -58.42 6.64
C ILE A 203 -28.60 -57.82 8.02
N ARG A 204 -28.41 -56.50 8.13
CA ARG A 204 -28.18 -55.85 9.43
C ARG A 204 -28.91 -54.54 9.63
N TYR A 205 -29.10 -54.15 10.89
CA TYR A 205 -29.64 -52.82 11.26
C TYR A 205 -30.96 -52.44 10.57
N ASN A 206 -31.83 -53.42 10.28
CA ASN A 206 -33.16 -53.17 9.75
C ASN A 206 -34.16 -53.04 10.90
N ALA A 207 -35.04 -52.04 10.84
CA ALA A 207 -35.91 -51.69 11.97
C ALA A 207 -36.88 -52.82 12.39
N GLU A 208 -37.25 -53.72 11.47
CA GLU A 208 -38.06 -54.90 11.76
C GLU A 208 -37.32 -56.20 11.44
N THR A 209 -37.62 -56.87 10.32
CA THR A 209 -37.06 -58.19 10.02
C THR A 209 -35.94 -58.09 8.98
N GLY A 210 -34.84 -58.80 9.18
CA GLY A 210 -33.81 -58.97 8.14
C GLY A 210 -34.39 -59.65 6.90
N LEU A 211 -34.90 -60.88 7.06
CA LEU A 211 -35.60 -61.64 6.01
C LEU A 211 -37.00 -62.10 6.44
N ARG A 212 -38.05 -61.68 5.71
CA ARG A 212 -39.44 -62.09 5.96
C ARG A 212 -40.03 -62.95 4.84
N LEU A 213 -40.44 -64.17 5.19
CA LEU A 213 -41.15 -65.10 4.31
C LEU A 213 -42.65 -65.06 4.57
N GLN A 214 -43.41 -64.34 3.72
CA GLN A 214 -44.87 -64.19 3.83
C GLN A 214 -45.66 -65.17 2.95
N SER A 215 -45.05 -65.68 1.88
CA SER A 215 -45.62 -66.69 0.96
C SER A 215 -44.59 -67.79 0.70
N ASP A 216 -44.98 -68.92 0.12
CA ASP A 216 -44.03 -70.02 -0.16
C ASP A 216 -42.94 -69.60 -1.17
N ALA A 217 -41.67 -69.79 -0.83
CA ALA A 217 -40.53 -69.39 -1.63
C ALA A 217 -39.38 -70.39 -1.46
N PHE A 218 -38.55 -70.52 -2.50
CA PHE A 218 -37.31 -71.30 -2.46
C PHE A 218 -36.19 -70.44 -1.90
N VAL A 219 -35.78 -70.74 -0.67
CA VAL A 219 -34.83 -69.93 0.11
C VAL A 219 -33.59 -70.75 0.44
N THR A 220 -32.44 -70.27 -0.02
CA THR A 220 -31.11 -70.80 0.35
C THR A 220 -30.28 -69.67 0.96
N VAL A 221 -29.78 -69.89 2.17
CA VAL A 221 -28.92 -68.93 2.86
C VAL A 221 -27.69 -69.64 3.41
N THR A 222 -26.48 -69.20 3.03
CA THR A 222 -25.23 -69.72 3.61
C THR A 222 -24.23 -68.63 3.94
N ASP A 223 -23.35 -68.86 4.91
CA ASP A 223 -22.21 -67.98 5.22
C ASP A 223 -22.62 -66.51 5.44
N THR A 224 -23.83 -66.26 5.94
CA THR A 224 -24.45 -64.93 6.02
C THR A 224 -24.68 -64.53 7.46
N LEU A 225 -24.52 -63.25 7.78
CA LEU A 225 -24.77 -62.71 9.12
C LEU A 225 -26.09 -61.93 9.17
N PHE A 226 -26.90 -62.21 10.19
CA PHE A 226 -28.14 -61.50 10.51
C PHE A 226 -28.03 -60.90 11.91
N TYR A 227 -27.85 -59.58 12.00
CA TYR A 227 -27.64 -58.92 13.29
C TYR A 227 -28.14 -57.49 13.36
N GLY A 228 -28.38 -56.98 14.57
CA GLY A 228 -28.90 -55.63 14.77
C GLY A 228 -30.31 -55.41 14.20
N ASN A 229 -31.02 -56.47 13.79
CA ASN A 229 -32.41 -56.40 13.38
C ASN A 229 -33.32 -56.56 14.60
N LYS A 230 -34.63 -56.33 14.46
CA LYS A 230 -35.58 -56.77 15.49
C LYS A 230 -35.76 -58.28 15.45
N VAL A 231 -35.97 -58.83 14.25
CA VAL A 231 -36.01 -60.27 14.00
C VAL A 231 -35.03 -60.61 12.88
N GLY A 232 -34.11 -61.55 13.08
CA GLY A 232 -33.18 -61.96 12.01
C GLY A 232 -33.93 -62.53 10.80
N MET A 233 -34.72 -63.58 11.04
CA MET A 233 -35.61 -64.18 10.03
C MET A 233 -37.03 -64.45 10.57
N LEU A 234 -38.06 -64.07 9.82
CA LEU A 234 -39.46 -64.35 10.14
C LEU A 234 -40.11 -65.17 9.03
N ALA A 235 -40.66 -66.34 9.35
CA ALA A 235 -41.39 -67.17 8.40
C ALA A 235 -42.82 -67.51 8.88
N VAL A 236 -43.82 -67.32 8.00
CA VAL A 236 -45.24 -67.49 8.32
C VAL A 236 -45.68 -68.95 8.12
N GLY A 237 -46.15 -69.59 9.18
CA GLY A 237 -46.62 -70.97 9.19
C GLY A 237 -47.83 -71.20 8.29
N GLY A 238 -47.86 -72.34 7.59
CA GLY A 238 -48.94 -72.69 6.64
C GLY A 238 -48.89 -71.93 5.31
N ALA A 239 -48.12 -70.84 5.23
CA ALA A 239 -47.83 -70.10 3.99
C ALA A 239 -46.49 -70.53 3.36
N VAL A 240 -45.53 -71.02 4.16
CA VAL A 240 -44.19 -71.44 3.72
C VAL A 240 -44.04 -72.95 3.86
N ALA A 241 -43.60 -73.64 2.80
CA ALA A 241 -43.29 -75.06 2.83
C ALA A 241 -41.90 -75.28 3.43
N PRO A 242 -41.75 -76.07 4.52
CA PRO A 242 -40.46 -76.22 5.19
C PRO A 242 -39.33 -76.77 4.31
N ALA A 243 -39.65 -77.64 3.35
CA ALA A 243 -38.68 -78.23 2.43
C ALA A 243 -38.06 -77.21 1.46
N HIS A 244 -38.64 -76.01 1.33
CA HIS A 244 -38.13 -74.95 0.48
C HIS A 244 -37.21 -73.96 1.21
N VAL A 245 -37.00 -74.12 2.52
CA VAL A 245 -36.16 -73.22 3.33
C VAL A 245 -34.94 -73.99 3.86
N SER A 246 -33.75 -73.55 3.46
CA SER A 246 -32.47 -74.09 3.93
C SER A 246 -31.53 -72.95 4.32
N VAL A 247 -31.16 -72.89 5.61
CA VAL A 247 -30.20 -71.91 6.14
C VAL A 247 -29.10 -72.63 6.92
N SER A 248 -27.84 -72.43 6.56
CA SER A 248 -26.69 -73.09 7.19
C SER A 248 -25.43 -72.24 7.18
N ASN A 249 -24.43 -72.55 8.02
CA ASN A 249 -23.15 -71.83 8.12
C ASN A 249 -23.29 -70.31 8.33
N SER A 250 -24.43 -69.85 8.82
CA SER A 250 -24.78 -68.45 8.97
C SER A 250 -24.78 -68.06 10.44
N GLY A 251 -24.69 -66.76 10.74
CA GLY A 251 -24.69 -66.20 12.09
C GLY A 251 -25.96 -65.41 12.37
N PHE A 252 -26.58 -65.61 13.53
CA PHE A 252 -27.70 -64.82 14.02
C PHE A 252 -27.37 -64.32 15.43
N TYR A 253 -27.12 -63.03 15.59
CA TYR A 253 -26.73 -62.44 16.88
C TYR A 253 -27.21 -60.99 16.99
N ASP A 254 -27.31 -60.45 18.20
CA ASP A 254 -27.74 -59.07 18.47
C ASP A 254 -29.08 -58.68 17.80
N ASN A 255 -29.98 -59.64 17.61
CA ASN A 255 -31.34 -59.36 17.16
C ASN A 255 -32.22 -59.05 18.38
N SER A 256 -32.78 -57.85 18.43
CA SER A 256 -33.39 -57.31 19.66
C SER A 256 -34.65 -58.04 20.14
N GLN A 257 -35.28 -58.87 19.31
CA GLN A 257 -36.42 -59.71 19.70
C GLN A 257 -36.12 -61.21 19.55
N SER A 258 -35.70 -61.66 18.37
CA SER A 258 -35.41 -63.08 18.11
C SER A 258 -34.50 -63.26 16.90
N ALA A 259 -33.60 -64.24 16.92
CA ALA A 259 -32.87 -64.69 15.73
C ALA A 259 -33.85 -65.19 14.65
N VAL A 260 -34.80 -66.03 15.05
CA VAL A 260 -35.79 -66.62 14.15
C VAL A 260 -37.16 -66.67 14.81
N PHE A 261 -38.19 -66.24 14.07
CA PHE A 261 -39.59 -66.46 14.39
C PHE A 261 -40.26 -67.31 13.31
N TYR A 262 -40.77 -68.49 13.68
CA TYR A 262 -41.49 -69.38 12.76
C TYR A 262 -42.81 -69.89 13.35
N SER A 263 -43.92 -69.58 12.69
CA SER A 263 -45.28 -69.90 13.20
C SER A 263 -45.88 -71.21 12.67
N GLY A 264 -45.11 -72.07 12.00
CA GLY A 264 -45.59 -73.32 11.41
C GLY A 264 -45.51 -74.54 12.33
N VAL A 265 -46.25 -75.59 11.94
CA VAL A 265 -46.32 -76.85 12.69
C VAL A 265 -45.24 -77.85 12.30
N GLU A 266 -44.79 -77.86 11.05
CA GLU A 266 -43.68 -78.69 10.56
C GLU A 266 -42.38 -77.88 10.59
N PRO A 267 -41.25 -78.45 11.06
CA PRO A 267 -40.08 -77.64 11.34
C PRO A 267 -39.30 -77.23 10.09
N ILE A 268 -38.74 -76.02 10.09
CA ILE A 268 -37.76 -75.54 9.10
C ILE A 268 -36.32 -75.89 9.52
N SER A 269 -35.44 -76.13 8.54
CA SER A 269 -34.04 -76.49 8.77
C SER A 269 -33.13 -75.26 8.87
N MET A 270 -32.57 -75.02 10.06
CA MET A 270 -31.59 -73.97 10.36
C MET A 270 -30.33 -74.59 11.01
N LEU A 271 -29.82 -75.69 10.44
CA LEU A 271 -28.69 -76.44 11.00
C LEU A 271 -27.34 -75.78 10.67
N ASN A 272 -26.33 -76.01 11.53
CA ASN A 272 -24.96 -75.52 11.38
C ASN A 272 -24.83 -74.00 11.37
N ASN A 273 -25.68 -73.29 12.10
CA ASN A 273 -25.58 -71.83 12.27
C ASN A 273 -24.98 -71.48 13.64
N TRP A 274 -24.39 -70.28 13.75
CA TRP A 274 -23.97 -69.67 15.02
C TRP A 274 -25.08 -68.73 15.50
N TRP A 275 -25.34 -68.72 16.82
CA TRP A 275 -26.50 -68.03 17.39
C TRP A 275 -26.13 -66.93 18.38
N GLY A 276 -24.92 -66.38 18.28
CA GLY A 276 -24.42 -65.33 19.17
C GLY A 276 -23.76 -65.83 20.47
N ASP A 277 -23.81 -67.13 20.77
CA ASP A 277 -23.13 -67.74 21.93
C ASP A 277 -22.82 -69.23 21.68
N ASP A 278 -21.74 -69.74 22.28
CA ASP A 278 -21.30 -71.13 22.16
C ASP A 278 -22.33 -72.15 22.71
N SER A 279 -23.16 -71.73 23.67
CA SER A 279 -24.26 -72.56 24.20
C SER A 279 -25.46 -72.69 23.26
N GLY A 280 -25.41 -72.03 22.10
CA GLY A 280 -26.48 -72.05 21.09
C GLY A 280 -27.63 -71.10 21.42
N PRO A 281 -28.70 -71.11 20.61
CA PRO A 281 -29.80 -70.17 20.73
C PRO A 281 -30.63 -70.49 21.97
N TYR A 282 -31.20 -69.47 22.61
CA TYR A 282 -32.22 -69.71 23.63
C TYR A 282 -33.50 -70.26 22.95
N HIS A 283 -33.96 -71.45 23.40
CA HIS A 283 -35.26 -71.99 22.99
C HIS A 283 -35.96 -72.68 24.17
N ALA A 284 -37.10 -72.15 24.59
CA ALA A 284 -37.78 -72.53 25.83
C ALA A 284 -37.99 -74.05 26.04
N ALA A 285 -38.28 -74.81 24.99
CA ALA A 285 -38.50 -76.26 25.09
C ALA A 285 -37.26 -77.15 24.82
N ASN A 286 -36.32 -76.69 23.98
CA ASN A 286 -35.32 -77.55 23.33
C ASN A 286 -33.88 -77.12 23.64
N ASN A 287 -33.67 -75.88 24.11
CA ASN A 287 -32.39 -75.37 24.62
C ASN A 287 -32.61 -74.24 25.64
N PRO A 288 -33.22 -74.51 26.81
CA PRO A 288 -33.61 -73.47 27.77
C PRO A 288 -32.42 -72.79 28.49
N SER A 289 -31.21 -73.33 28.35
CA SER A 289 -29.97 -72.78 28.90
C SER A 289 -29.10 -72.07 27.85
N GLY A 290 -29.52 -72.05 26.58
CA GLY A 290 -28.82 -71.30 25.54
C GLY A 290 -28.80 -69.81 25.87
N GLN A 291 -27.66 -69.16 25.70
CA GLN A 291 -27.46 -67.73 25.92
C GLN A 291 -27.43 -66.93 24.62
N GLY A 292 -27.45 -67.59 23.46
CA GLY A 292 -27.57 -66.95 22.16
C GLY A 292 -28.96 -66.41 21.90
N ASP A 293 -29.12 -65.71 20.77
CA ASP A 293 -30.37 -65.09 20.36
C ASP A 293 -31.56 -66.07 20.38
N VAL A 294 -32.72 -65.54 20.74
CA VAL A 294 -33.94 -66.33 20.95
C VAL A 294 -34.45 -66.91 19.64
N ILE A 295 -34.83 -68.19 19.65
CA ILE A 295 -35.64 -68.81 18.59
C ILE A 295 -37.07 -69.01 19.10
N GLU A 296 -38.04 -68.51 18.34
CA GLU A 296 -39.47 -68.69 18.59
C GLU A 296 -40.10 -69.60 17.53
N GLY A 297 -40.64 -70.76 17.96
CA GLY A 297 -41.40 -71.67 17.09
C GLY A 297 -40.69 -72.95 16.69
N ASN A 298 -41.24 -73.69 15.72
CA ASN A 298 -40.75 -75.03 15.37
C ASN A 298 -39.55 -74.97 14.39
N VAL A 299 -38.33 -74.84 14.92
CA VAL A 299 -37.10 -74.69 14.12
C VAL A 299 -36.09 -75.76 14.50
N LEU A 300 -35.46 -76.41 13.52
CA LEU A 300 -34.32 -77.31 13.74
C LEU A 300 -33.03 -76.50 13.74
N PHE A 301 -32.40 -76.36 14.91
CA PHE A 301 -31.20 -75.53 15.10
C PHE A 301 -29.98 -76.32 15.61
N TYR A 302 -30.09 -77.64 15.86
CA TYR A 302 -28.98 -78.49 16.32
C TYR A 302 -28.61 -79.55 15.26
N PRO A 303 -27.33 -79.70 14.88
CA PRO A 303 -26.15 -79.05 15.48
C PRO A 303 -26.03 -77.55 15.15
N TRP A 304 -25.46 -76.76 16.08
CA TRP A 304 -25.04 -75.36 15.90
C TRP A 304 -23.51 -75.24 16.00
N THR A 305 -22.95 -74.12 15.54
CA THR A 305 -21.50 -73.84 15.57
C THR A 305 -21.10 -72.98 16.79
N VAL A 306 -19.80 -72.98 17.14
CA VAL A 306 -19.22 -72.31 18.35
C VAL A 306 -18.07 -71.35 17.99
N GLN A 307 -18.05 -70.83 16.76
CA GLN A 307 -17.03 -69.87 16.33
C GLN A 307 -17.68 -68.56 15.91
N THR A 308 -17.26 -67.46 16.55
CA THR A 308 -17.35 -66.11 16.00
C THR A 308 -16.51 -66.04 14.72
N PRO A 309 -16.92 -65.31 13.67
CA PRO A 309 -15.94 -64.68 12.80
C PRO A 309 -15.03 -63.81 13.68
N ILE A 310 -13.72 -64.09 13.72
CA ILE A 310 -12.78 -63.33 14.55
C ILE A 310 -12.46 -62.03 13.81
N ASN A 311 -12.71 -60.87 14.43
CA ASN A 311 -12.32 -59.55 13.93
C ASN A 311 -11.03 -59.11 14.65
N THR A 312 -9.94 -58.85 13.93
CA THR A 312 -8.74 -58.21 14.49
C THR A 312 -8.81 -56.72 14.21
N ALA A 313 -8.36 -55.88 15.15
CA ALA A 313 -8.39 -54.43 14.93
C ALA A 313 -7.48 -54.03 13.74
N PRO A 314 -7.88 -53.03 12.94
CA PRO A 314 -7.07 -52.57 11.83
C PRO A 314 -5.77 -51.92 12.31
N VAL A 315 -4.82 -51.75 11.40
CA VAL A 315 -3.52 -51.13 11.67
C VAL A 315 -3.32 -49.92 10.76
N LEU A 316 -2.98 -48.79 11.38
CA LEU A 316 -2.51 -47.59 10.69
C LEU A 316 -0.98 -47.50 10.76
N LEU A 317 -0.37 -47.18 9.63
CA LEU A 317 1.07 -47.02 9.46
C LEU A 317 1.39 -45.79 8.62
N TYR A 318 2.53 -45.16 8.85
CA TYR A 318 3.08 -44.17 7.92
C TYR A 318 3.50 -44.84 6.60
N THR A 319 3.37 -44.11 5.49
CA THR A 319 3.51 -44.69 4.13
C THR A 319 4.95 -45.05 3.75
N GLY A 320 5.94 -44.50 4.46
CA GLY A 320 7.35 -44.78 4.22
C GLY A 320 7.97 -44.03 3.03
N SER A 321 7.23 -43.12 2.38
CA SER A 321 7.74 -42.22 1.34
C SER A 321 8.40 -40.98 1.96
N SER A 322 9.38 -40.39 1.27
CA SER A 322 10.05 -39.16 1.70
C SER A 322 9.04 -38.08 2.09
N GLY A 323 9.21 -37.47 3.26
CA GLY A 323 8.28 -36.50 3.84
C GLY A 323 7.17 -37.12 4.72
N TYR A 324 6.83 -38.39 4.55
CA TYR A 324 5.70 -39.02 5.26
C TYR A 324 6.12 -40.18 6.16
N THR A 325 7.42 -40.39 6.37
CA THR A 325 7.96 -41.56 7.09
C THR A 325 7.77 -41.54 8.60
N VAL A 326 7.53 -40.36 9.19
CA VAL A 326 7.60 -40.13 10.65
C VAL A 326 6.29 -39.66 11.27
N ASP A 327 5.48 -38.93 10.53
CA ASP A 327 4.34 -38.13 11.00
C ASP A 327 3.18 -38.13 9.98
N GLY A 328 3.44 -38.50 8.73
CA GLY A 328 2.42 -38.64 7.70
C GLY A 328 1.89 -37.31 7.20
N VAL A 329 2.61 -36.20 7.39
CA VAL A 329 2.30 -34.89 6.81
C VAL A 329 3.50 -34.41 5.99
N ALA A 330 3.27 -33.77 4.86
CA ALA A 330 4.35 -33.10 4.13
C ALA A 330 3.83 -31.87 3.35
N PRO A 331 4.46 -30.69 3.51
CA PRO A 331 5.49 -30.40 4.51
C PRO A 331 4.92 -30.24 5.93
N ASP A 332 5.76 -30.42 6.96
CA ASP A 332 5.39 -30.16 8.37
C ASP A 332 5.17 -28.67 8.66
N ILE A 333 5.76 -27.80 7.82
CA ILE A 333 5.58 -26.35 7.84
C ILE A 333 5.08 -25.93 6.45
N SER A 334 3.89 -25.36 6.42
CA SER A 334 3.26 -24.81 5.22
C SER A 334 3.07 -23.30 5.35
N PHE A 335 2.77 -22.64 4.22
CA PHE A 335 2.55 -21.20 4.19
C PHE A 335 1.20 -20.85 3.59
N VAL A 336 0.50 -19.90 4.22
CA VAL A 336 -0.79 -19.39 3.74
C VAL A 336 -0.66 -18.98 2.28
N GLY A 337 -1.50 -19.56 1.41
CA GLY A 337 -1.53 -19.25 -0.03
C GLY A 337 -0.45 -19.93 -0.90
N GLN A 338 0.51 -20.67 -0.35
CA GLN A 338 1.59 -21.34 -1.11
C GLN A 338 1.52 -22.88 -1.12
N GLY A 339 0.37 -23.44 -0.73
CA GLY A 339 0.12 -24.88 -0.72
C GLY A 339 -0.21 -25.40 0.67
N ALA A 340 -1.25 -26.25 0.75
CA ALA A 340 -1.68 -26.85 2.00
C ALA A 340 -0.78 -28.05 2.37
N PRO A 341 -0.62 -28.35 3.67
CA PRO A 341 0.03 -29.59 4.08
C PRO A 341 -0.77 -30.78 3.56
N ALA A 342 -0.09 -31.70 2.89
CA ALA A 342 -0.69 -32.95 2.43
C ALA A 342 -0.47 -34.03 3.49
N PHE A 343 -1.47 -34.86 3.72
CA PHE A 343 -1.40 -35.92 4.73
C PHE A 343 -1.55 -37.28 4.07
N LYS A 344 -0.71 -38.25 4.47
CA LYS A 344 -0.80 -39.63 4.00
C LYS A 344 -0.65 -40.64 5.13
N VAL A 345 -1.52 -41.63 5.11
CA VAL A 345 -1.47 -42.77 6.03
C VAL A 345 -1.82 -44.06 5.29
N LYS A 346 -1.27 -45.17 5.75
CA LYS A 346 -1.56 -46.50 5.23
C LYS A 346 -2.45 -47.25 6.21
N PHE A 347 -3.55 -47.77 5.70
CA PHE A 347 -4.45 -48.69 6.39
C PHE A 347 -4.18 -50.12 5.94
N THR A 348 -4.13 -51.05 6.89
CA THR A 348 -4.13 -52.48 6.62
C THR A 348 -4.97 -53.19 7.67
N ASP A 349 -5.76 -54.16 7.22
CA ASP A 349 -6.54 -55.01 8.10
C ASP A 349 -6.10 -56.48 7.96
N PRO A 350 -5.87 -57.24 9.06
CA PRO A 350 -5.44 -58.63 9.00
C PRO A 350 -6.46 -59.59 8.36
N GLU A 351 -7.76 -59.31 8.48
CA GLU A 351 -8.86 -60.06 7.89
C GLU A 351 -9.12 -59.65 6.43
N GLY A 352 -8.57 -58.49 6.03
CA GLY A 352 -8.72 -57.93 4.70
C GLY A 352 -10.01 -57.12 4.56
N ASP A 353 -10.58 -56.70 5.69
CA ASP A 353 -11.75 -55.84 5.71
C ASP A 353 -11.43 -54.46 5.15
N LEU A 354 -12.39 -53.89 4.42
CA LEU A 354 -12.29 -52.51 4.00
C LEU A 354 -12.51 -51.59 5.22
N PRO A 355 -11.82 -50.44 5.29
CA PRO A 355 -12.13 -49.47 6.31
C PRO A 355 -13.55 -48.94 6.12
N ALA A 356 -14.34 -48.95 7.19
CA ALA A 356 -15.58 -48.18 7.32
C ALA A 356 -15.30 -46.67 7.22
N TYR A 357 -14.19 -46.21 7.80
CA TYR A 357 -13.64 -44.88 7.55
C TYR A 357 -12.13 -44.84 7.79
N VAL A 358 -11.47 -43.90 7.12
CA VAL A 358 -10.14 -43.39 7.49
C VAL A 358 -10.24 -41.87 7.47
N ARG A 359 -9.73 -41.21 8.51
CA ARG A 359 -9.82 -39.75 8.65
C ARG A 359 -8.58 -39.16 9.29
N LEU A 360 -8.33 -37.90 8.95
CA LEU A 360 -7.41 -37.00 9.62
C LEU A 360 -8.21 -36.21 10.66
N VAL A 361 -7.74 -36.11 11.89
CA VAL A 361 -8.33 -35.28 12.94
C VAL A 361 -7.35 -34.16 13.25
N VAL A 362 -7.77 -32.90 13.08
CA VAL A 362 -6.97 -31.70 13.40
C VAL A 362 -7.72 -30.90 14.45
N GLY A 363 -7.16 -30.80 15.66
CA GLY A 363 -7.89 -30.25 16.81
C GLY A 363 -9.16 -31.06 17.11
N ASP A 364 -10.32 -30.40 17.04
CA ASP A 364 -11.63 -31.03 17.23
C ASP A 364 -12.32 -31.43 15.91
N ASP A 365 -11.73 -31.05 14.76
CA ASP A 365 -12.31 -31.25 13.44
C ASP A 365 -11.81 -32.54 12.79
N ALA A 366 -12.71 -33.27 12.12
CA ALA A 366 -12.40 -34.54 11.48
C ALA A 366 -12.64 -34.48 9.97
N PHE A 367 -11.61 -34.81 9.20
CA PHE A 367 -11.57 -34.73 7.74
C PHE A 367 -11.46 -36.13 7.15
N ALA A 368 -12.42 -36.52 6.32
CA ALA A 368 -12.33 -37.78 5.56
C ALA A 368 -11.15 -37.73 4.58
N ILE A 369 -10.46 -38.85 4.40
CA ILE A 369 -9.29 -38.93 3.51
C ILE A 369 -9.51 -39.95 2.39
N ALA A 370 -9.02 -39.67 1.18
CA ALA A 370 -9.37 -40.42 -0.03
C ALA A 370 -8.32 -41.50 -0.36
N THR A 371 -8.74 -42.61 -0.98
CA THR A 371 -7.83 -43.71 -1.37
C THR A 371 -7.06 -43.37 -2.65
N SER A 372 -5.73 -43.56 -2.66
CA SER A 372 -4.90 -43.30 -3.84
C SER A 372 -4.41 -44.56 -4.56
N THR A 373 -4.11 -45.67 -3.86
CA THR A 373 -3.96 -47.08 -4.32
C THR A 373 -3.28 -47.92 -3.21
N GLY A 374 -3.64 -49.21 -3.03
CA GLY A 374 -2.87 -50.14 -2.17
C GLY A 374 -2.99 -49.93 -0.66
N GLY A 375 -4.15 -49.46 -0.20
CA GLY A 375 -4.42 -49.15 1.22
C GLY A 375 -3.81 -47.84 1.71
N VAL A 376 -3.27 -47.01 0.82
CA VAL A 376 -2.80 -45.66 1.14
C VAL A 376 -3.93 -44.66 0.97
N PHE A 377 -4.14 -43.86 2.00
CA PHE A 377 -5.10 -42.78 2.07
C PHE A 377 -4.37 -41.45 2.10
N GLU A 378 -4.88 -40.50 1.33
CA GLU A 378 -4.28 -39.20 1.09
C GLU A 378 -5.33 -38.10 1.25
N PHE A 379 -4.93 -37.08 1.99
CA PHE A 379 -5.61 -35.79 2.04
C PHE A 379 -4.70 -34.78 1.37
N ASP A 380 -5.10 -34.35 0.19
CA ASP A 380 -4.48 -33.22 -0.50
C ASP A 380 -5.36 -32.01 -0.18
N GLY A 381 -4.81 -31.00 0.50
CA GLY A 381 -5.56 -29.90 1.13
C GLY A 381 -6.18 -28.90 0.14
N ALA A 382 -6.77 -29.37 -0.95
CA ALA A 382 -7.31 -28.58 -2.06
C ALA A 382 -8.64 -27.86 -1.76
N LEU A 383 -9.04 -27.70 -0.50
CA LEU A 383 -10.12 -26.79 -0.08
C LEU A 383 -9.65 -26.09 1.20
N GLY A 384 -9.39 -24.79 1.11
CA GLY A 384 -8.62 -24.00 2.08
C GLY A 384 -9.15 -24.02 3.52
N GLY A 385 -8.29 -23.65 4.50
CA GLY A 385 -8.81 -23.29 5.83
C GLY A 385 -7.86 -23.24 7.01
N PHE A 386 -6.60 -23.69 6.93
CA PHE A 386 -5.69 -23.50 8.06
C PHE A 386 -5.08 -22.09 7.99
N GLY A 387 -5.52 -21.21 8.91
CA GLY A 387 -4.89 -19.92 9.15
C GLY A 387 -3.51 -20.10 9.78
N LYS A 388 -2.80 -18.99 10.02
CA LYS A 388 -1.52 -19.01 10.76
C LYS A 388 -1.71 -19.68 12.13
N GLY A 389 -0.91 -20.68 12.44
CA GLY A 389 -0.97 -21.37 13.73
C GLY A 389 -0.28 -22.73 13.75
N VAL A 390 -0.06 -23.22 14.97
CA VAL A 390 0.38 -24.60 15.22
C VAL A 390 -0.85 -25.45 15.47
N TYR A 391 -1.00 -26.50 14.68
CA TYR A 391 -2.14 -27.42 14.73
C TYR A 391 -1.70 -28.76 15.28
N SER A 392 -2.52 -29.34 16.16
CA SER A 392 -2.34 -30.71 16.64
C SER A 392 -3.20 -31.67 15.82
N TYR A 393 -2.68 -32.82 15.45
CA TYR A 393 -3.42 -33.79 14.63
C TYR A 393 -3.07 -35.26 14.91
N HIS A 394 -3.97 -36.14 14.51
CA HIS A 394 -3.75 -37.58 14.44
C HIS A 394 -4.62 -38.21 13.34
N PHE A 395 -4.35 -39.48 13.01
CA PHE A 395 -5.18 -40.28 12.11
C PHE A 395 -6.04 -41.27 12.88
N GLU A 396 -7.25 -41.51 12.38
CA GLU A 396 -8.14 -42.55 12.88
C GLU A 396 -8.68 -43.39 11.72
N ALA A 397 -8.88 -44.68 11.97
CA ALA A 397 -9.54 -45.59 11.05
C ALA A 397 -10.39 -46.59 11.79
N SER A 398 -11.45 -47.07 11.14
CA SER A 398 -12.29 -48.15 11.65
C SER A 398 -12.64 -49.12 10.52
N ASP A 399 -12.77 -50.40 10.85
CA ASP A 399 -13.35 -51.47 10.03
C ASP A 399 -14.87 -51.65 10.29
N GLY A 400 -15.45 -50.83 11.18
CA GLY A 400 -16.85 -50.92 11.61
C GLY A 400 -17.07 -51.68 12.93
N VAL A 401 -16.05 -52.38 13.45
CA VAL A 401 -16.09 -53.14 14.70
C VAL A 401 -15.04 -52.64 15.69
N ALA A 402 -13.84 -52.33 15.21
CA ALA A 402 -12.69 -51.82 15.94
C ALA A 402 -12.20 -50.49 15.35
N VAL A 403 -11.49 -49.72 16.17
CA VAL A 403 -10.92 -48.42 15.80
C VAL A 403 -9.42 -48.45 16.05
N ALA A 404 -8.65 -48.00 15.06
CA ALA A 404 -7.22 -47.76 15.12
C ALA A 404 -6.93 -46.26 15.10
N ARG A 405 -5.90 -45.86 15.86
CA ARG A 405 -5.42 -44.48 15.92
C ARG A 405 -3.92 -44.43 15.71
N LEU A 406 -3.44 -43.43 14.97
CA LEU A 406 -2.02 -43.17 14.75
C LEU A 406 -1.69 -41.68 14.98
N PRO A 407 -0.80 -41.34 15.92
CA PRO A 407 -0.13 -42.23 16.87
C PRO A 407 -1.12 -42.83 17.88
N SER A 408 -0.79 -44.00 18.44
CA SER A 408 -1.65 -44.71 19.40
C SER A 408 -1.88 -43.95 20.72
N SER A 409 -1.07 -42.94 21.01
CA SER A 409 -1.25 -41.98 22.10
C SER A 409 -0.54 -40.67 21.77
N GLY A 410 -1.09 -39.54 22.22
CA GLY A 410 -0.55 -38.20 21.94
C GLY A 410 -1.03 -37.64 20.60
N GLU A 411 -0.58 -36.44 20.29
CA GLU A 411 -0.87 -35.73 19.03
C GLU A 411 0.45 -35.45 18.30
N LEU A 412 0.37 -35.41 16.97
CA LEU A 412 1.41 -34.84 16.10
C LEU A 412 1.12 -33.36 15.91
N SER A 413 2.05 -32.63 15.30
CA SER A 413 1.85 -31.21 15.01
C SER A 413 2.38 -30.81 13.63
N PHE A 414 1.67 -29.92 12.98
CA PHE A 414 2.15 -29.17 11.82
C PHE A 414 1.95 -27.68 12.08
N GLU A 415 2.67 -26.83 11.34
CA GLU A 415 2.59 -25.39 11.49
C GLU A 415 2.24 -24.74 10.16
N VAL A 416 1.32 -23.78 10.19
CA VAL A 416 1.04 -22.89 9.07
C VAL A 416 1.51 -21.50 9.44
N ARG A 417 2.36 -20.92 8.58
CA ARG A 417 2.93 -19.59 8.75
C ARG A 417 2.45 -18.65 7.65
N ASN A 418 2.56 -17.35 7.87
CA ASN A 418 2.41 -16.40 6.78
C ASN A 418 3.66 -16.41 5.89
N VAL A 419 3.48 -16.11 4.60
CA VAL A 419 4.64 -15.77 3.75
C VAL A 419 5.21 -14.46 4.26
N PRO A 420 6.50 -14.38 4.62
CA PRO A 420 7.06 -13.19 5.23
C PRO A 420 6.97 -11.99 4.31
N VAL A 421 6.67 -10.82 4.88
CA VAL A 421 6.58 -9.53 4.19
C VAL A 421 7.79 -8.69 4.54
N ILE A 422 8.40 -8.04 3.54
CA ILE A 422 9.47 -7.04 3.73
C ILE A 422 8.99 -5.69 3.18
N LEU A 423 8.95 -4.68 4.04
CA LEU A 423 8.69 -3.30 3.67
C LEU A 423 10.01 -2.61 3.29
N VAL A 424 10.10 -2.09 2.06
CA VAL A 424 11.27 -1.42 1.52
C VAL A 424 10.92 0.06 1.30
N PRO A 425 11.45 0.99 2.13
CA PRO A 425 11.12 2.40 2.06
C PRO A 425 11.79 3.11 0.87
N GLY A 426 11.34 4.32 0.57
CA GLY A 426 11.95 5.21 -0.42
C GLY A 426 13.12 6.05 0.10
N ILE A 427 13.55 7.02 -0.72
CA ILE A 427 14.55 8.01 -0.32
C ILE A 427 14.05 8.76 0.92
N MET A 428 14.95 8.99 1.88
CA MET A 428 14.62 9.60 3.18
C MET A 428 13.60 8.83 4.03
N GLY A 429 13.26 7.58 3.67
CA GLY A 429 12.29 6.76 4.39
C GLY A 429 12.87 5.92 5.54
N THR A 430 14.14 6.12 5.88
CA THR A 430 14.84 5.43 7.00
C THR A 430 15.44 6.46 7.95
N GLU A 431 15.35 6.21 9.25
CA GLU A 431 16.03 7.02 10.26
C GLU A 431 17.56 6.91 10.14
N LEU A 432 18.26 8.05 10.21
CA LEU A 432 19.73 8.08 10.28
C LEU A 432 20.19 8.66 11.61
N TRP A 433 21.08 7.93 12.27
CA TRP A 433 21.61 8.22 13.59
C TRP A 433 23.13 8.46 13.54
N ARG A 434 23.64 9.26 14.48
CA ARG A 434 25.08 9.40 14.75
C ARG A 434 25.33 9.09 16.22
N GLY A 435 25.69 7.85 16.52
CA GLY A 435 25.68 7.37 17.91
C GLY A 435 24.24 7.42 18.44
N ASP A 436 24.02 8.10 19.57
CA ASP A 436 22.68 8.25 20.17
C ASP A 436 21.93 9.50 19.65
N ASP A 437 22.51 10.27 18.72
CA ASP A 437 21.87 11.45 18.14
C ASP A 437 21.07 11.05 16.89
N LEU A 438 19.75 11.20 16.93
CA LEU A 438 18.93 11.19 15.71
C LEU A 438 19.32 12.39 14.84
N ILE A 439 19.66 12.14 13.58
CA ILE A 439 19.99 13.17 12.59
C ILE A 439 18.86 13.29 11.56
N TRP A 440 18.19 12.20 11.23
CA TRP A 440 17.04 12.22 10.34
C TRP A 440 15.99 11.19 10.78
N PRO A 441 14.70 11.53 10.88
CA PRO A 441 14.14 12.89 10.89
C PRO A 441 14.08 13.45 12.33
N ASP A 442 15.04 14.29 12.74
CA ASP A 442 15.00 14.96 14.05
C ASP A 442 14.18 16.25 14.01
N ILE A 443 12.87 16.12 14.28
CA ILE A 443 11.89 17.21 14.13
C ILE A 443 12.15 18.34 15.12
N GLY A 444 12.60 18.00 16.33
CA GLY A 444 12.92 18.99 17.35
C GLY A 444 14.11 19.85 16.94
N LYS A 445 15.14 19.24 16.35
CA LYS A 445 16.27 19.99 15.80
C LYS A 445 15.88 20.78 14.56
N MET A 446 15.13 20.20 13.61
CA MET A 446 14.67 20.94 12.42
C MET A 446 13.87 22.18 12.79
N PHE A 447 13.04 22.05 13.83
CA PHE A 447 12.31 23.18 14.37
C PHE A 447 13.21 24.25 15.02
N SER A 448 14.27 23.84 15.72
CA SER A 448 15.08 24.73 16.57
C SER A 448 16.34 25.31 15.91
N ASP A 449 16.87 24.63 14.89
CA ASP A 449 18.09 24.97 14.17
C ASP A 449 17.75 25.44 12.76
N ILE A 450 17.49 26.73 12.63
CA ILE A 450 16.95 27.26 11.38
C ILE A 450 18.03 27.24 10.30
N GLY A 451 17.83 26.41 9.27
CA GLY A 451 18.83 26.10 8.24
C GLY A 451 19.32 24.66 8.31
N ASP A 452 18.93 23.91 9.34
CA ASP A 452 19.18 22.48 9.52
C ASP A 452 20.68 22.12 9.51
N ASP A 453 21.53 23.00 10.06
CA ASP A 453 22.99 22.86 10.10
C ASP A 453 23.44 21.56 10.77
N PHE A 454 22.69 21.08 11.76
CA PHE A 454 22.94 19.78 12.38
C PHE A 454 22.97 18.59 11.39
N MET A 455 22.33 18.71 10.22
CA MET A 455 22.33 17.69 9.16
C MET A 455 23.58 17.74 8.26
N ASP A 456 24.50 18.70 8.45
CA ASP A 456 25.78 18.79 7.72
C ASP A 456 26.55 17.46 7.68
N VAL A 457 26.43 16.69 8.75
CA VAL A 457 27.11 15.39 8.91
C VAL A 457 26.62 14.33 7.92
N LEU A 458 25.49 14.57 7.26
CA LEU A 458 24.97 13.69 6.23
C LEU A 458 25.61 13.93 4.85
N ALA A 459 26.31 15.04 4.66
CA ALA A 459 26.96 15.35 3.39
C ALA A 459 28.05 14.32 3.05
N MET A 460 28.12 13.97 1.77
CA MET A 460 29.04 12.96 1.24
C MET A 460 30.22 13.62 0.53
N ASP A 461 31.32 12.87 0.42
CA ASP A 461 32.51 13.36 -0.27
C ASP A 461 32.32 13.34 -1.80
N VAL A 462 33.29 13.87 -2.53
CA VAL A 462 33.21 13.98 -4.00
C VAL A 462 33.12 12.63 -4.74
N ASN A 463 33.36 11.50 -4.07
CA ASN A 463 33.22 10.16 -4.64
C ASN A 463 31.89 9.51 -4.24
N GLY A 464 30.98 10.24 -3.59
CA GLY A 464 29.73 9.70 -3.09
C GLY A 464 29.93 8.74 -1.91
N LEU A 465 30.98 8.94 -1.10
CA LEU A 465 31.20 8.16 0.11
C LEU A 465 30.84 8.97 1.36
N ALA A 466 30.32 8.29 2.38
CA ALA A 466 29.99 8.93 3.65
C ALA A 466 31.24 9.56 4.29
N THR A 467 31.21 10.87 4.52
CA THR A 467 32.31 11.59 5.18
C THR A 467 32.43 11.23 6.66
N ASN A 468 31.31 10.79 7.26
CA ASN A 468 31.22 10.34 8.63
C ASN A 468 30.84 8.86 8.69
N ASN A 469 31.77 8.03 9.16
CA ASN A 469 31.58 6.59 9.30
C ASN A 469 30.81 6.17 10.57
N GLN A 470 30.33 7.14 11.37
CA GLN A 470 29.49 6.89 12.53
C GLN A 470 27.99 6.96 12.21
N ILE A 471 27.62 7.23 10.96
CA ILE A 471 26.21 7.22 10.56
C ILE A 471 25.72 5.77 10.50
N THR A 472 24.61 5.49 11.16
CA THR A 472 23.95 4.19 11.19
C THR A 472 22.46 4.34 10.90
N THR A 473 21.84 3.28 10.39
CA THR A 473 20.40 3.21 10.15
C THR A 473 19.64 2.86 11.44
N GLY A 474 18.46 3.45 11.60
CA GLY A 474 17.49 3.14 12.66
C GLY A 474 16.32 2.33 12.11
N ASP A 475 15.10 2.70 12.49
CA ASP A 475 13.89 2.12 11.91
C ASP A 475 13.51 2.81 10.58
N ILE A 476 12.54 2.27 9.86
CA ILE A 476 11.86 3.01 8.79
C ILE A 476 11.06 4.16 9.40
N VAL A 477 10.89 5.24 8.64
CA VAL A 477 10.09 6.39 9.11
C VAL A 477 8.61 6.01 9.07
N ARG A 478 8.02 5.71 10.24
CA ARG A 478 6.63 5.23 10.34
C ARG A 478 5.59 6.35 10.42
N LYS A 479 5.67 7.16 11.48
CA LYS A 479 4.74 8.26 11.79
C LYS A 479 5.46 9.37 12.54
N PRO A 480 6.28 10.18 11.83
CA PRO A 480 7.21 11.10 12.47
C PRO A 480 6.51 12.26 13.21
N ILE A 481 5.26 12.58 12.86
CA ILE A 481 4.36 13.43 13.64
C ILE A 481 2.94 12.85 13.63
N VAL A 482 2.11 13.23 14.62
CA VAL A 482 0.74 12.68 14.81
C VAL A 482 -0.12 12.79 13.55
N THR A 483 0.04 13.86 12.78
CA THR A 483 -0.78 14.17 11.59
C THR A 483 -0.27 13.52 10.30
N LYS A 484 0.88 12.84 10.32
CA LYS A 484 1.53 12.32 9.11
C LYS A 484 1.97 10.88 9.31
N ASP A 485 1.15 10.00 8.75
CA ASP A 485 1.40 8.57 8.66
C ASP A 485 2.13 8.26 7.35
N ILE A 486 3.11 7.36 7.39
CA ILE A 486 3.85 6.90 6.21
C ILE A 486 3.74 5.37 6.11
N PHE A 487 4.17 4.65 7.16
CA PHE A 487 4.10 3.19 7.22
C PHE A 487 3.36 2.65 8.45
N GLU A 488 3.12 3.46 9.48
CA GLU A 488 2.52 3.00 10.74
C GLU A 488 1.15 2.39 10.52
N GLY A 489 0.28 3.03 9.73
CA GLY A 489 -1.04 2.51 9.39
C GLY A 489 -0.97 1.16 8.67
N LEU A 490 -0.03 1.00 7.73
CA LEU A 490 0.14 -0.25 6.99
C LEU A 490 0.68 -1.39 7.87
N VAL A 491 1.65 -1.09 8.73
CA VAL A 491 2.18 -2.06 9.71
C VAL A 491 1.06 -2.53 10.64
N ASN A 492 0.24 -1.61 11.14
CA ASN A 492 -0.90 -1.95 12.00
C ASN A 492 -1.93 -2.84 11.28
N ASP A 493 -2.22 -2.58 9.99
CA ASP A 493 -3.12 -3.44 9.22
C ASP A 493 -2.56 -4.86 9.05
N PHE A 494 -1.24 -5.01 8.85
CA PHE A 494 -0.62 -6.34 8.83
C PHE A 494 -0.68 -7.05 10.19
N ILE A 495 -0.49 -6.32 11.29
CA ILE A 495 -0.66 -6.87 12.64
C ILE A 495 -2.10 -7.35 12.85
N ASP A 496 -3.09 -6.57 12.42
CA ASP A 496 -4.51 -6.95 12.47
C ASP A 496 -4.83 -8.16 11.60
N LEU A 497 -4.08 -8.37 10.51
CA LEU A 497 -4.13 -9.57 9.66
C LEU A 497 -3.36 -10.77 10.25
N GLY A 498 -2.79 -10.63 11.45
CA GLY A 498 -2.10 -11.69 12.18
C GLY A 498 -0.62 -11.85 11.84
N TYR A 499 0.01 -10.85 11.23
CA TYR A 499 1.47 -10.78 11.14
C TYR A 499 2.08 -10.28 12.45
N ASP A 500 3.31 -10.68 12.72
CA ASP A 500 4.10 -10.24 13.87
C ASP A 500 5.43 -9.66 13.38
N GLU A 501 5.74 -8.45 13.84
CA GLU A 501 7.01 -7.80 13.54
C GLU A 501 8.21 -8.65 13.99
N ALA A 502 9.25 -8.67 13.17
CA ALA A 502 10.46 -9.48 13.33
C ALA A 502 10.22 -11.00 13.34
N VAL A 503 9.02 -11.48 12.99
CA VAL A 503 8.71 -12.91 12.84
C VAL A 503 8.32 -13.22 11.40
N ASP A 504 7.30 -12.54 10.88
CA ASP A 504 6.84 -12.66 9.49
C ASP A 504 6.49 -11.30 8.84
N LEU A 505 6.56 -10.20 9.59
CA LEU A 505 6.60 -8.85 9.05
C LEU A 505 7.96 -8.21 9.37
N PHE A 506 8.65 -7.77 8.33
CA PHE A 506 9.98 -7.19 8.41
C PHE A 506 10.01 -5.84 7.71
N VAL A 507 10.88 -4.98 8.19
CA VAL A 507 11.23 -3.73 7.56
C VAL A 507 12.68 -3.81 7.09
N PHE A 508 13.00 -3.10 6.00
CA PHE A 508 14.37 -2.98 5.50
C PHE A 508 14.82 -1.52 5.56
N PRO A 509 15.26 -1.04 6.74
CA PRO A 509 15.89 0.26 6.86
C PRO A 509 17.29 0.22 6.24
N TYR A 510 17.53 1.08 5.25
CA TYR A 510 18.82 1.25 4.59
C TYR A 510 19.23 2.73 4.53
N ASP A 511 20.53 2.99 4.33
CA ASP A 511 21.06 4.34 4.16
C ASP A 511 20.70 4.85 2.76
N TRP A 512 19.59 5.57 2.69
CA TRP A 512 18.99 6.11 1.46
C TRP A 512 19.87 7.11 0.70
N ARG A 513 21.07 7.43 1.20
CA ARG A 513 22.03 8.29 0.50
C ARG A 513 22.92 7.50 -0.46
N LEU A 514 23.12 6.21 -0.19
CA LEU A 514 24.10 5.36 -0.87
C LEU A 514 23.64 4.90 -2.24
N ASP A 515 24.59 4.41 -3.04
CA ASP A 515 24.36 3.86 -4.38
C ASP A 515 23.41 2.65 -4.32
N ILE A 516 22.38 2.64 -5.17
CA ILE A 516 21.33 1.62 -5.20
C ILE A 516 21.90 0.26 -5.60
N GLN A 517 22.87 0.20 -6.52
CA GLN A 517 23.50 -1.05 -6.95
C GLN A 517 24.26 -1.73 -5.81
N THR A 518 24.96 -0.94 -5.00
CA THR A 518 25.67 -1.45 -3.82
C THR A 518 24.69 -1.81 -2.70
N THR A 519 23.64 -1.01 -2.53
CA THR A 519 22.61 -1.26 -1.50
C THR A 519 21.77 -2.51 -1.82
N SER A 520 21.71 -2.95 -3.08
CA SER A 520 20.97 -4.17 -3.47
C SER A 520 21.56 -5.43 -2.81
N ASP A 521 22.86 -5.45 -2.53
CA ASP A 521 23.53 -6.52 -1.79
C ASP A 521 23.04 -6.57 -0.33
N GLU A 522 22.77 -5.42 0.31
CA GLU A 522 22.20 -5.38 1.66
C GLU A 522 20.74 -5.88 1.68
N LEU A 523 19.95 -5.55 0.65
CA LEU A 523 18.60 -6.10 0.50
C LEU A 523 18.65 -7.61 0.28
N LYS A 524 19.63 -8.11 -0.48
CA LYS A 524 19.85 -9.54 -0.64
C LYS A 524 20.16 -10.21 0.69
N ASP A 525 21.09 -9.67 1.46
CA ASP A 525 21.44 -10.21 2.78
C ASP A 525 20.23 -10.22 3.71
N LYS A 526 19.37 -9.18 3.65
CA LYS A 526 18.13 -9.14 4.41
C LYS A 526 17.13 -10.22 3.97
N ILE A 527 16.94 -10.42 2.68
CA ILE A 527 16.05 -11.45 2.15
C ILE A 527 16.57 -12.83 2.58
N ASP A 528 17.87 -13.10 2.41
CA ASP A 528 18.49 -14.36 2.84
C ASP A 528 18.31 -14.60 4.34
N GLU A 529 18.50 -13.57 5.18
CA GLU A 529 18.24 -13.62 6.63
C GLU A 529 16.79 -14.03 6.92
N VAL A 530 15.82 -13.35 6.29
CA VAL A 530 14.38 -13.60 6.48
C VAL A 530 14.00 -15.01 6.03
N LEU A 531 14.49 -15.47 4.89
CA LEU A 531 14.24 -16.82 4.39
C LEU A 531 14.75 -17.90 5.35
N ILE A 532 15.97 -17.72 5.87
CA ILE A 532 16.56 -18.62 6.87
C ILE A 532 15.76 -18.58 8.17
N GLN A 533 15.41 -17.38 8.66
CA GLN A 533 14.69 -17.20 9.92
C GLN A 533 13.31 -17.84 9.88
N THR A 534 12.59 -17.67 8.76
CA THR A 534 11.20 -18.11 8.61
C THR A 534 11.06 -19.53 8.09
N ASN A 535 12.17 -20.15 7.64
CA ASN A 535 12.19 -21.44 6.95
C ASN A 535 11.25 -21.46 5.72
N ASN A 536 11.16 -20.32 5.03
CA ASN A 536 10.46 -20.17 3.75
C ASN A 536 11.48 -20.13 2.61
N SER A 537 11.05 -20.45 1.39
CA SER A 537 11.82 -20.26 0.16
C SER A 537 11.60 -18.89 -0.49
N THR A 538 10.57 -18.16 -0.08
CA THR A 538 10.18 -16.87 -0.70
C THR A 538 9.71 -15.82 0.32
N VAL A 539 9.77 -14.55 -0.07
CA VAL A 539 9.23 -13.39 0.65
C VAL A 539 8.26 -12.59 -0.24
N ASN A 540 7.34 -11.85 0.36
CA ASN A 540 6.59 -10.79 -0.31
C ASN A 540 7.31 -9.45 -0.08
N ILE A 541 7.48 -8.64 -1.13
CA ILE A 541 8.10 -7.32 -1.02
C ILE A 541 7.08 -6.24 -1.31
N ILE A 542 7.03 -5.22 -0.44
CA ILE A 542 6.26 -4.00 -0.63
C ILE A 542 7.25 -2.86 -0.66
N ALA A 543 7.42 -2.25 -1.83
CA ALA A 543 8.45 -1.28 -2.10
C ALA A 543 7.85 0.08 -2.46
N HIS A 544 8.24 1.11 -1.72
CA HIS A 544 7.79 2.48 -1.93
C HIS A 544 8.87 3.33 -2.60
N SER A 545 8.47 4.13 -3.59
CA SER A 545 9.34 5.14 -4.23
C SER A 545 10.67 4.52 -4.70
N MET A 546 11.81 5.09 -4.30
CA MET A 546 13.16 4.58 -4.63
C MET A 546 13.38 3.12 -4.18
N GLY A 547 12.69 2.64 -3.14
CA GLY A 547 12.74 1.24 -2.72
C GLY A 547 12.30 0.27 -3.82
N GLY A 548 11.44 0.73 -4.74
CA GLY A 548 11.06 -0.03 -5.93
C GLY A 548 12.22 -0.21 -6.90
N LEU A 549 13.01 0.84 -7.14
CA LEU A 549 14.22 0.77 -7.97
C LEU A 549 15.28 -0.16 -7.34
N LEU A 550 15.45 -0.08 -6.02
CA LEU A 550 16.32 -0.99 -5.27
C LEU A 550 15.88 -2.46 -5.40
N THR A 551 14.57 -2.71 -5.36
CA THR A 551 14.03 -4.06 -5.53
C THR A 551 14.20 -4.56 -6.97
N LYS A 552 14.05 -3.69 -7.98
CA LYS A 552 14.36 -4.03 -9.38
C LYS A 552 15.83 -4.42 -9.53
N GLN A 553 16.73 -3.63 -8.94
CA GLN A 553 18.17 -3.92 -8.98
C GLN A 553 18.48 -5.29 -8.34
N TYR A 554 17.91 -5.57 -7.17
CA TYR A 554 18.01 -6.89 -6.54
C TYR A 554 17.60 -8.03 -7.49
N MET A 555 16.46 -7.88 -8.17
CA MET A 555 15.95 -8.90 -9.10
C MET A 555 16.81 -9.06 -10.36
N LEU A 556 17.41 -7.98 -10.87
CA LEU A 556 18.36 -8.05 -11.99
C LEU A 556 19.61 -8.84 -11.60
N ASP A 557 20.10 -8.66 -10.38
CA ASP A 557 21.33 -9.30 -9.89
C ASP A 557 21.10 -10.76 -9.45
N ASN A 558 19.93 -11.06 -8.88
CA ASN A 558 19.67 -12.33 -8.18
C ASN A 558 18.54 -13.18 -8.78
N GLY A 559 17.76 -12.64 -9.71
CA GLY A 559 16.52 -13.25 -10.20
C GLY A 559 15.33 -13.05 -9.24
N SER A 560 14.21 -13.71 -9.53
CA SER A 560 12.95 -13.55 -8.79
C SER A 560 12.56 -14.76 -7.93
N ASP A 561 13.36 -15.83 -7.93
CA ASP A 561 13.03 -17.11 -7.28
C ASP A 561 12.76 -17.00 -5.76
N SER A 562 13.32 -15.97 -5.11
CA SER A 562 13.16 -15.66 -3.69
C SER A 562 11.96 -14.74 -3.40
N ILE A 563 11.26 -14.24 -4.41
CA ILE A 563 10.14 -13.30 -4.25
C ILE A 563 8.84 -14.00 -4.70
N ASN A 564 7.86 -14.04 -3.80
CA ASN A 564 6.53 -14.57 -4.07
C ASN A 564 5.60 -13.52 -4.70
N LYS A 565 5.53 -12.34 -4.08
CA LYS A 565 4.75 -11.18 -4.56
C LYS A 565 5.57 -9.92 -4.46
N LEU A 566 5.34 -8.99 -5.38
CA LEU A 566 5.96 -7.67 -5.38
C LEU A 566 4.91 -6.57 -5.54
N VAL A 567 4.90 -5.59 -4.65
CA VAL A 567 4.03 -4.42 -4.76
C VAL A 567 4.88 -3.16 -4.85
N PHE A 568 4.80 -2.47 -5.99
CA PHE A 568 5.37 -1.14 -6.16
C PHE A 568 4.37 -0.07 -5.76
N ILE A 569 4.83 0.94 -5.01
CA ILE A 569 4.02 2.07 -4.57
C ILE A 569 4.75 3.36 -4.96
N GLY A 570 4.22 4.09 -5.96
CA GLY A 570 4.79 5.38 -6.39
C GLY A 570 6.21 5.29 -6.91
N THR A 571 6.66 4.15 -7.44
CA THR A 571 8.05 3.97 -7.88
C THR A 571 8.36 4.86 -9.10
N PRO A 572 9.43 5.69 -9.06
CA PRO A 572 9.87 6.46 -10.23
C PRO A 572 10.66 5.57 -11.20
N HIS A 573 9.99 4.69 -11.94
CA HIS A 573 10.66 3.68 -12.79
C HIS A 573 11.64 4.28 -13.80
N LEU A 574 11.36 5.49 -14.30
CA LEU A 574 12.23 6.23 -15.23
C LEU A 574 12.85 7.49 -14.60
N GLY A 575 12.89 7.58 -13.27
CA GLY A 575 13.32 8.78 -12.53
C GLY A 575 12.24 9.86 -12.45
N ALA A 576 12.57 10.98 -11.79
CA ALA A 576 11.65 12.09 -11.56
C ALA A 576 12.33 13.47 -11.71
N PRO A 577 11.71 14.45 -12.41
CA PRO A 577 12.28 15.80 -12.56
C PRO A 577 12.56 16.52 -11.24
N LYS A 578 11.84 16.18 -10.17
CA LYS A 578 12.06 16.73 -8.83
C LYS A 578 13.46 16.42 -8.28
N ALA A 579 14.10 15.31 -8.68
CA ALA A 579 15.50 15.03 -8.34
C ALA A 579 16.45 16.08 -8.95
N ALA A 580 16.26 16.43 -10.22
CA ALA A 580 17.04 17.48 -10.88
C ALA A 580 16.77 18.86 -10.27
N LYS A 581 15.50 19.15 -9.93
CA LYS A 581 15.13 20.38 -9.22
C LYS A 581 15.88 20.49 -7.88
N THR A 582 15.92 19.41 -7.11
CA THR A 582 16.62 19.36 -5.82
C THR A 582 18.10 19.70 -5.96
N LEU A 583 18.78 19.12 -6.96
CA LEU A 583 20.19 19.35 -7.21
C LEU A 583 20.49 20.79 -7.66
N LEU A 584 19.66 21.36 -8.55
CA LEU A 584 19.90 22.65 -9.19
C LEU A 584 19.39 23.85 -8.37
N PHE A 585 18.24 23.73 -7.72
CA PHE A 585 17.51 24.84 -7.10
C PHE A 585 17.20 24.64 -5.62
N GLY A 586 17.40 23.42 -5.10
CA GLY A 586 16.89 23.00 -3.81
C GLY A 586 15.40 22.67 -3.83
N ASP A 587 15.06 21.69 -3.01
CA ASP A 587 13.73 21.14 -2.80
C ASP A 587 13.84 20.22 -1.58
N ASN A 588 12.72 19.79 -0.97
CA ASN A 588 12.79 18.78 0.08
C ASN A 588 12.27 17.40 -0.35
N LEU A 589 12.20 17.14 -1.66
CA LEU A 589 11.85 15.85 -2.28
C LEU A 589 10.42 15.41 -2.02
N GLY A 590 9.50 16.35 -1.76
CA GLY A 590 8.11 16.03 -1.44
C GLY A 590 7.90 15.53 -0.01
N VAL A 591 8.94 15.58 0.84
CA VAL A 591 8.84 15.35 2.28
C VAL A 591 8.28 16.59 3.01
N GLU A 592 8.03 17.69 2.28
CA GLU A 592 7.51 18.98 2.76
C GLU A 592 6.23 18.83 3.59
N ILE A 593 5.36 17.93 3.15
CA ILE A 593 4.06 17.66 3.73
C ILE A 593 4.20 17.06 5.15
N VAL A 594 5.34 16.46 5.44
CA VAL A 594 5.67 15.88 6.75
C VAL A 594 6.40 16.90 7.64
N PHE A 595 7.26 17.76 7.07
CA PHE A 595 8.12 18.70 7.81
C PHE A 595 8.13 20.10 7.19
N SER A 596 7.18 20.98 7.54
CA SER A 596 7.11 22.38 7.04
C SER A 596 8.28 23.29 7.47
N PHE A 597 9.30 22.74 8.13
CA PHE A 597 10.48 23.44 8.64
C PHE A 597 11.80 22.91 8.04
N LEU A 598 11.73 21.95 7.11
CA LEU A 598 12.91 21.36 6.47
C LEU A 598 13.45 22.31 5.39
N SER A 599 14.70 22.73 5.55
CA SER A 599 15.40 23.65 4.66
C SER A 599 15.73 23.00 3.31
N ALA A 600 15.12 23.51 2.24
CA ALA A 600 15.42 23.10 0.86
C ALA A 600 16.90 23.33 0.48
N GLU A 601 17.51 24.42 1.00
CA GLU A 601 18.94 24.70 0.81
C GLU A 601 19.82 23.64 1.49
N ARG A 602 19.40 23.15 2.67
CA ARG A 602 20.13 22.10 3.38
C ARG A 602 20.06 20.77 2.64
N VAL A 603 18.87 20.41 2.17
CA VAL A 603 18.68 19.18 1.37
C VAL A 603 19.51 19.27 0.10
N GLN A 604 19.51 20.41 -0.60
CA GLN A 604 20.37 20.66 -1.75
C GLN A 604 21.85 20.45 -1.44
N TYR A 605 22.33 20.98 -0.31
CA TYR A 605 23.71 20.85 0.13
C TYR A 605 24.12 19.38 0.33
N ILE A 606 23.27 18.58 0.98
CA ILE A 606 23.51 17.15 1.23
C ILE A 606 23.43 16.35 -0.09
N ALA A 607 22.51 16.72 -0.97
CA ALA A 607 22.28 16.06 -2.26
C ALA A 607 23.45 16.19 -3.25
N GLN A 608 24.31 17.20 -3.13
CA GLN A 608 25.38 17.50 -4.11
C GLN A 608 26.26 16.29 -4.45
N ASN A 609 26.53 15.40 -3.49
CA ASN A 609 27.32 14.20 -3.71
C ASN A 609 26.62 12.91 -3.23
N MET A 610 25.29 12.86 -3.26
CA MET A 610 24.52 11.70 -2.81
C MET A 610 24.24 10.75 -3.98
N PRO A 611 24.87 9.57 -4.13
CA PRO A 611 24.65 8.71 -5.29
C PRO A 611 23.18 8.43 -5.63
N ALA A 612 22.36 8.12 -4.61
CA ALA A 612 20.95 7.80 -4.76
C ALA A 612 20.14 8.88 -5.51
N ILE A 613 20.38 10.16 -5.23
CA ILE A 613 19.59 11.23 -5.88
C ILE A 613 19.92 11.38 -7.37
N TYR A 614 21.17 11.07 -7.77
CA TYR A 614 21.55 11.06 -9.17
C TYR A 614 20.90 9.88 -9.90
N GLN A 615 20.77 8.72 -9.25
CA GLN A 615 20.04 7.54 -9.78
C GLN A 615 18.51 7.73 -9.85
N LEU A 616 17.99 8.84 -9.31
CA LEU A 616 16.60 9.26 -9.45
C LEU A 616 16.39 10.31 -10.55
N LEU A 617 17.46 10.76 -11.21
CA LEU A 617 17.34 11.66 -12.37
C LEU A 617 16.57 10.97 -13.50
N PRO A 618 15.81 11.72 -14.31
CA PRO A 618 15.09 11.12 -15.41
C PRO A 618 16.02 10.39 -16.40
N SER A 619 15.69 9.14 -16.67
CA SER A 619 16.48 8.22 -17.48
C SER A 619 16.39 8.53 -18.97
N PRO A 620 17.22 7.92 -19.85
CA PRO A 620 17.08 8.09 -21.30
C PRO A 620 15.68 7.78 -21.82
N GLU A 621 15.03 6.77 -21.25
CA GLU A 621 13.69 6.34 -21.66
C GLU A 621 12.59 7.34 -21.22
N TYR A 622 12.81 8.08 -20.13
CA TYR A 622 11.92 9.20 -19.75
C TYR A 622 11.80 10.24 -20.88
N PHE A 623 12.90 10.57 -21.55
CA PHE A 623 12.89 11.54 -22.66
C PHE A 623 12.07 11.03 -23.85
N THR A 624 12.00 9.71 -24.04
CA THR A 624 11.20 9.08 -25.09
C THR A 624 9.72 9.03 -24.72
N GLN A 625 9.39 8.67 -23.48
CA GLN A 625 8.01 8.43 -23.06
C GLN A 625 7.27 9.67 -22.55
N VAL A 626 7.99 10.60 -21.93
CA VAL A 626 7.42 11.81 -21.30
C VAL A 626 7.92 13.07 -22.01
N GLY A 627 9.23 13.16 -22.25
CA GLY A 627 9.85 14.30 -22.92
C GLY A 627 10.98 14.95 -22.08
N PRO A 628 11.61 16.02 -22.60
CA PRO A 628 12.68 16.70 -21.89
C PRO A 628 12.16 17.34 -20.60
N TYR A 629 12.83 17.03 -19.49
CA TYR A 629 12.48 17.59 -18.17
C TYR A 629 13.14 18.95 -17.89
N TYR A 630 14.06 19.39 -18.76
CA TYR A 630 14.65 20.72 -18.69
C TYR A 630 14.92 21.26 -20.10
N SER A 631 14.63 22.55 -20.32
CA SER A 631 14.84 23.21 -21.61
C SER A 631 15.20 24.69 -21.46
N GLU A 632 15.76 25.27 -22.52
CA GLU A 632 15.96 26.72 -22.65
C GLU A 632 14.99 27.32 -23.67
N LEU A 633 14.58 28.56 -23.42
CA LEU A 633 13.64 29.26 -24.28
C LEU A 633 14.17 29.43 -25.72
N GLY A 634 13.32 29.10 -26.70
CA GLY A 634 13.67 29.11 -28.12
C GLY A 634 14.53 27.94 -28.59
N GLY A 635 14.96 27.06 -27.67
CA GLY A 635 15.69 25.83 -27.98
C GLY A 635 14.77 24.63 -28.18
N LEU A 636 15.25 23.62 -28.93
CA LEU A 636 14.75 22.27 -28.73
C LEU A 636 15.19 21.86 -27.32
N GLY A 637 14.25 21.40 -26.47
CA GLY A 637 14.59 20.96 -25.11
C GLY A 637 15.79 20.02 -25.12
N TYR A 638 16.60 20.05 -24.05
CA TYR A 638 17.84 19.28 -24.05
C TYR A 638 17.52 17.79 -24.24
N GLY A 639 18.14 17.16 -25.24
CA GLY A 639 18.17 15.69 -25.28
C GLY A 639 19.03 15.15 -24.13
N TYR A 640 18.89 13.87 -23.80
CA TYR A 640 19.54 13.23 -22.65
C TYR A 640 21.03 13.61 -22.48
N SER A 641 21.86 13.42 -23.52
CA SER A 641 23.29 13.76 -23.45
C SER A 641 23.57 15.25 -23.24
N ALA A 642 22.76 16.14 -23.85
CA ALA A 642 22.90 17.58 -23.64
C ALA A 642 22.48 17.98 -22.22
N MET A 643 21.49 17.29 -21.65
CA MET A 643 21.05 17.50 -20.28
C MET A 643 22.13 17.10 -19.27
N ASN A 644 22.73 15.92 -19.44
CA ASN A 644 23.85 15.49 -18.57
C ASN A 644 25.01 16.48 -18.63
N GLN A 645 25.33 16.98 -19.83
CA GLN A 645 26.35 18.02 -19.98
C GLN A 645 25.96 19.32 -19.27
N TYR A 646 24.70 19.75 -19.38
CA TYR A 646 24.20 20.92 -18.68
C TYR A 646 24.31 20.78 -17.16
N LEU A 647 23.98 19.62 -16.60
CA LEU A 647 24.15 19.33 -15.17
C LEU A 647 25.61 19.46 -14.73
N VAL A 648 26.55 18.91 -15.51
CA VAL A 648 28.00 19.05 -15.27
C VAL A 648 28.45 20.50 -15.37
N ASP A 649 28.01 21.22 -16.41
CA ASP A 649 28.35 22.64 -16.61
C ASP A 649 27.77 23.54 -15.51
N SER A 650 26.68 23.09 -14.88
CA SER A 650 26.08 23.71 -13.69
C SER A 650 26.81 23.37 -12.38
N GLY A 651 27.91 22.60 -12.44
CA GLY A 651 28.77 22.30 -11.30
C GLY A 651 28.41 21.03 -10.53
N LEU A 652 27.49 20.21 -11.03
CA LEU A 652 27.12 18.94 -10.40
C LEU A 652 28.18 17.85 -10.64
N ASN A 653 28.13 16.81 -9.80
CA ASN A 653 29.17 15.78 -9.76
C ASN A 653 29.14 14.91 -11.03
N SER A 654 30.13 15.10 -11.90
CA SER A 654 30.22 14.39 -13.17
C SER A 654 30.41 12.88 -13.02
N ALA A 655 31.01 12.41 -11.93
CA ALA A 655 31.18 10.97 -11.69
C ALA A 655 29.84 10.32 -11.36
N LEU A 656 29.07 10.93 -10.45
CA LEU A 656 27.75 10.41 -10.06
C LEU A 656 26.73 10.49 -11.20
N ILE A 657 26.83 11.48 -12.09
CA ILE A 657 26.01 11.52 -13.32
C ILE A 657 26.34 10.33 -14.23
N ALA A 658 27.62 9.98 -14.38
CA ALA A 658 28.04 8.82 -15.17
C ALA A 658 27.58 7.51 -14.51
N ASP A 659 27.70 7.39 -13.18
CA ASP A 659 27.23 6.21 -12.44
C ASP A 659 25.70 6.05 -12.55
N ALA A 660 24.95 7.16 -12.54
CA ALA A 660 23.50 7.15 -12.77
C ALA A 660 23.13 6.76 -14.21
N GLU A 661 23.91 7.17 -15.20
CA GLU A 661 23.74 6.74 -16.59
C GLU A 661 23.97 5.22 -16.74
N ASP A 662 24.97 4.68 -16.05
CA ASP A 662 25.23 3.23 -16.01
C ASP A 662 24.10 2.45 -15.28
N PHE A 663 23.55 3.04 -14.21
CA PHE A 663 22.41 2.47 -13.48
C PHE A 663 21.14 2.38 -14.34
N HIS A 664 20.84 3.41 -15.12
CA HIS A 664 19.72 3.44 -16.08
C HIS A 664 19.98 2.61 -17.35
N SER A 665 20.33 1.34 -17.13
CA SER A 665 20.46 0.36 -18.19
C SER A 665 19.10 0.05 -18.83
N THR A 666 19.12 -0.48 -20.06
CA THR A 666 17.88 -0.95 -20.72
C THR A 666 17.12 -1.99 -19.88
N ALA A 667 17.81 -2.82 -19.12
CA ALA A 667 17.16 -3.81 -18.27
C ALA A 667 16.48 -3.19 -17.04
N MET A 668 17.01 -2.07 -16.52
CA MET A 668 16.39 -1.30 -15.44
C MET A 668 15.17 -0.52 -15.96
N ASP A 669 15.30 0.17 -17.08
CA ASP A 669 14.24 1.04 -17.60
C ASP A 669 13.10 0.27 -18.29
N ASP A 670 13.40 -0.82 -19.02
CA ASP A 670 12.43 -1.72 -19.66
C ASP A 670 12.24 -3.01 -18.85
N PHE A 671 12.07 -2.85 -17.54
CA PHE A 671 11.95 -3.98 -16.61
C PHE A 671 10.64 -4.74 -16.85
N ASP A 672 10.75 -5.99 -17.29
CA ASP A 672 9.62 -6.87 -17.61
C ASP A 672 9.34 -7.87 -16.50
N ILE A 673 8.14 -7.77 -15.95
CA ILE A 673 7.60 -8.65 -14.91
C ILE A 673 6.23 -9.21 -15.27
N ILE A 674 5.89 -9.24 -16.57
CA ILE A 674 4.68 -9.89 -17.07
C ILE A 674 4.71 -11.38 -16.70
N GLY A 675 3.59 -11.87 -16.17
CA GLY A 675 3.46 -13.24 -15.67
C GLY A 675 4.11 -13.53 -14.31
N PHE A 676 4.81 -12.57 -13.71
CA PHE A 676 5.20 -12.60 -12.30
C PHE A 676 4.10 -11.98 -11.43
N ASP A 677 3.97 -12.38 -10.16
CA ASP A 677 2.90 -11.86 -9.29
C ASP A 677 3.24 -10.48 -8.71
N ALA A 678 3.33 -9.48 -9.59
CA ALA A 678 3.66 -8.11 -9.26
C ALA A 678 2.53 -7.11 -9.55
N TYR A 679 2.46 -6.08 -8.72
CA TYR A 679 1.42 -5.06 -8.71
C TYR A 679 2.06 -3.66 -8.74
N ASN A 680 1.51 -2.75 -9.54
CA ASN A 680 2.01 -1.38 -9.66
C ASN A 680 0.96 -0.36 -9.23
N ILE A 681 1.18 0.28 -8.08
CA ILE A 681 0.27 1.26 -7.47
C ILE A 681 0.83 2.67 -7.69
N ASN A 682 0.03 3.53 -8.31
CA ASN A 682 0.43 4.87 -8.79
C ASN A 682 -0.46 5.95 -8.18
N GLY A 683 0.09 7.13 -7.90
CA GLY A 683 -0.74 8.33 -7.73
C GLY A 683 -1.12 8.91 -9.09
N CYS A 684 -2.32 9.50 -9.17
CA CYS A 684 -2.99 9.76 -10.45
C CYS A 684 -3.25 11.25 -10.69
N THR A 685 -3.88 11.96 -9.76
CA THR A 685 -4.45 13.31 -10.00
C THR A 685 -3.79 14.41 -9.18
N THR A 686 -2.63 14.14 -8.58
CA THR A 686 -1.87 15.14 -7.85
C THR A 686 -0.95 15.90 -8.82
N PRO A 687 -1.01 17.24 -8.89
CA PRO A 687 -0.18 18.03 -9.79
C PRO A 687 1.31 17.80 -9.52
N THR A 688 2.05 17.42 -10.54
CA THR A 688 3.45 16.99 -10.41
C THR A 688 4.32 17.64 -11.47
N ILE A 689 5.45 18.22 -11.05
CA ILE A 689 6.40 18.86 -11.96
C ILE A 689 6.96 17.85 -12.98
N SER A 690 6.79 18.13 -14.27
CA SER A 690 7.24 17.27 -15.37
C SER A 690 8.40 17.87 -16.16
N SER A 691 8.50 19.20 -16.22
CA SER A 691 9.56 19.91 -16.94
C SER A 691 9.79 21.33 -16.40
N ILE A 692 11.04 21.81 -16.49
CA ILE A 692 11.48 23.16 -16.14
C ILE A 692 12.01 23.85 -17.41
N ILE A 693 11.54 25.05 -17.70
CA ILE A 693 11.94 25.83 -18.87
C ILE A 693 12.65 27.10 -18.39
N LYS A 694 13.94 27.26 -18.70
CA LYS A 694 14.71 28.47 -18.42
C LYS A 694 14.45 29.54 -19.48
N ARG A 695 14.05 30.74 -19.07
CA ARG A 695 13.88 31.94 -19.90
C ARG A 695 15.05 32.88 -19.64
N THR A 696 15.98 32.99 -20.58
CA THR A 696 17.31 33.60 -20.37
C THR A 696 17.36 35.13 -20.51
N ASP A 697 16.22 35.79 -20.70
CA ASP A 697 16.21 37.12 -21.33
C ASP A 697 16.22 38.32 -20.35
N PHE A 698 15.96 38.13 -19.04
CA PHE A 698 15.89 39.21 -18.04
C PHE A 698 16.43 38.81 -16.64
N GLY A 699 17.44 37.94 -16.61
CA GLY A 699 17.84 37.21 -15.40
C GLY A 699 17.35 35.77 -15.47
N ASP A 700 17.53 35.00 -14.40
CA ASP A 700 17.13 33.59 -14.35
C ASP A 700 15.60 33.46 -14.11
N GLU A 701 14.81 33.74 -15.15
CA GLU A 701 13.37 33.50 -15.18
C GLU A 701 13.10 32.03 -15.55
N TYR A 702 12.13 31.38 -14.88
CA TYR A 702 11.76 29.99 -15.13
C TYR A 702 10.28 29.82 -15.41
N SER A 703 9.92 28.74 -16.09
CA SER A 703 8.55 28.23 -16.20
C SER A 703 8.52 26.76 -15.80
N ALA A 704 7.45 26.31 -15.16
CA ALA A 704 7.25 24.91 -14.78
C ALA A 704 6.05 24.33 -15.50
N LEU A 705 6.22 23.14 -16.08
CA LEU A 705 5.12 22.32 -16.58
C LEU A 705 4.73 21.32 -15.49
N MET A 706 3.42 21.16 -15.28
CA MET A 706 2.86 20.19 -14.34
C MET A 706 1.95 19.21 -15.07
N LEU A 707 2.06 17.93 -14.76
CA LEU A 707 1.20 16.85 -15.25
C LEU A 707 0.62 16.08 -14.07
N ALA A 708 -0.33 15.18 -14.36
CA ALA A 708 -0.80 14.15 -13.45
C ALA A 708 0.34 13.31 -12.84
N GLY A 709 0.17 12.92 -11.57
CA GLY A 709 1.13 12.12 -10.80
C GLY A 709 0.73 12.08 -9.32
N ASP A 710 1.73 12.00 -8.44
CA ASP A 710 1.59 11.90 -6.98
C ASP A 710 2.20 13.09 -6.20
N GLY A 711 2.56 14.17 -6.90
CA GLY A 711 3.25 15.36 -6.35
C GLY A 711 4.78 15.29 -6.39
N THR A 712 5.34 14.09 -6.66
CA THR A 712 6.79 13.88 -6.78
C THR A 712 7.15 13.22 -8.11
N VAL A 713 6.48 12.13 -8.45
CA VAL A 713 6.71 11.29 -9.63
C VAL A 713 5.60 11.52 -10.65
N PRO A 714 5.92 12.04 -11.85
CA PRO A 714 4.94 12.15 -12.92
C PRO A 714 4.41 10.77 -13.32
N ILE A 715 3.12 10.70 -13.65
CA ILE A 715 2.44 9.44 -14.00
C ILE A 715 3.11 8.72 -15.18
N GLY A 716 3.73 9.48 -16.09
CA GLY A 716 4.50 8.92 -17.21
C GLY A 716 5.70 8.09 -16.79
N SER A 717 6.32 8.40 -15.64
CA SER A 717 7.43 7.62 -15.07
C SER A 717 6.91 6.46 -14.22
N SER A 718 5.93 6.70 -13.34
CA SER A 718 5.47 5.66 -12.40
C SER A 718 4.71 4.51 -13.08
N LYS A 719 4.09 4.76 -14.23
CA LYS A 719 3.40 3.71 -15.01
C LYS A 719 4.32 2.97 -15.99
N ALA A 720 5.55 3.43 -16.19
CA ALA A 720 6.47 2.90 -17.19
C ALA A 720 7.15 1.62 -16.70
N ILE A 721 6.35 0.57 -16.55
CA ILE A 721 6.80 -0.77 -16.21
C ILE A 721 5.92 -1.81 -16.91
N SER A 722 6.55 -2.86 -17.42
CA SER A 722 5.85 -3.96 -18.09
C SER A 722 5.29 -4.93 -17.03
N THR A 723 4.01 -4.76 -16.69
CA THR A 723 3.24 -5.56 -15.72
C THR A 723 1.96 -6.08 -16.34
N ASP A 724 1.33 -7.11 -15.75
CA ASP A 724 0.00 -7.54 -16.18
C ASP A 724 -1.01 -6.40 -16.03
N ASN A 725 -1.69 -6.02 -17.11
CA ASN A 725 -2.58 -4.83 -17.13
C ASN A 725 -3.65 -4.81 -16.03
N ASN A 726 -4.09 -5.98 -15.54
CA ASN A 726 -5.08 -6.08 -14.45
C ASN A 726 -4.48 -5.90 -13.04
N LYS A 727 -3.16 -5.63 -12.94
CA LYS A 727 -2.42 -5.43 -11.67
C LYS A 727 -1.81 -4.02 -11.55
N THR A 728 -2.21 -3.10 -12.42
CA THR A 728 -1.84 -1.68 -12.32
C THR A 728 -3.03 -0.87 -11.81
N TYR A 729 -2.78 -0.02 -10.82
CA TYR A 729 -3.79 0.77 -10.13
C TYR A 729 -3.34 2.22 -9.99
N TYR A 730 -4.32 3.11 -10.02
CA TYR A 730 -4.15 4.55 -10.00
C TYR A 730 -5.06 5.16 -8.92
N PHE A 731 -4.49 5.93 -8.00
CA PHE A 731 -5.22 6.51 -6.87
C PHE A 731 -5.29 8.04 -6.97
N ASN A 732 -6.49 8.58 -6.80
CA ASN A 732 -6.77 10.00 -6.94
C ASN A 732 -6.48 10.80 -5.67
N GLY A 733 -5.82 11.96 -5.83
CA GLY A 733 -5.60 12.93 -4.76
C GLY A 733 -4.73 12.44 -3.60
N ILE A 734 -3.76 11.56 -3.88
CA ILE A 734 -2.84 11.02 -2.87
C ILE A 734 -1.46 11.66 -3.01
N ASP A 735 -0.87 12.04 -1.87
CA ASP A 735 0.49 12.56 -1.79
C ASP A 735 1.50 11.42 -1.76
N HIS A 736 2.58 11.55 -2.54
CA HIS A 736 3.64 10.55 -2.71
C HIS A 736 4.13 9.91 -1.41
N THR A 737 4.44 10.73 -0.39
CA THR A 737 5.00 10.27 0.89
C THR A 737 4.02 9.44 1.71
N THR A 738 2.72 9.75 1.63
CA THR A 738 1.69 9.06 2.42
C THR A 738 1.10 7.85 1.71
N MET A 739 1.46 7.59 0.45
CA MET A 739 0.90 6.50 -0.34
C MET A 739 0.88 5.15 0.38
N PRO A 740 1.95 4.69 1.09
CA PRO A 740 1.90 3.40 1.76
C PRO A 740 0.87 3.35 2.90
N SER A 741 0.51 4.50 3.48
CA SER A 741 -0.50 4.63 4.53
C SER A 741 -1.88 5.09 4.04
N ALA A 742 -2.02 5.43 2.76
CA ALA A 742 -3.22 6.06 2.25
C ALA A 742 -4.43 5.11 2.22
N ASP A 743 -5.60 5.64 2.57
CA ASP A 743 -6.86 4.91 2.49
C ASP A 743 -7.15 4.47 1.05
N GLY A 744 -7.62 3.23 0.91
CA GLY A 744 -7.76 2.52 -0.36
C GLY A 744 -6.48 1.77 -0.78
N ILE A 745 -5.29 2.38 -0.60
CA ILE A 745 -4.02 1.72 -0.94
C ILE A 745 -3.70 0.62 0.08
N ARG A 746 -3.84 0.90 1.38
CA ARG A 746 -3.61 -0.09 2.44
C ARG A 746 -4.51 -1.31 2.29
N GLU A 747 -5.80 -1.10 2.03
CA GLU A 747 -6.77 -2.17 1.82
C GLU A 747 -6.45 -3.00 0.57
N LEU A 748 -6.00 -2.35 -0.51
CA LEU A 748 -5.55 -3.05 -1.72
C LEU A 748 -4.31 -3.91 -1.44
N ILE A 749 -3.31 -3.36 -0.74
CA ILE A 749 -2.09 -4.09 -0.36
C ILE A 749 -2.46 -5.31 0.49
N ALA A 750 -3.30 -5.13 1.51
CA ALA A 750 -3.79 -6.22 2.35
C ALA A 750 -4.44 -7.33 1.52
N GLN A 751 -5.36 -6.98 0.61
CA GLN A 751 -6.04 -7.92 -0.28
C GLN A 751 -5.06 -8.68 -1.19
N ILE A 752 -4.07 -7.98 -1.77
CA ILE A 752 -3.03 -8.57 -2.61
C ILE A 752 -2.20 -9.59 -1.85
N ILE A 753 -1.77 -9.25 -0.63
CA ILE A 753 -0.86 -10.09 0.16
C ILE A 753 -1.56 -11.35 0.67
N ILE A 754 -2.81 -11.24 1.14
CA ILE A 754 -3.56 -12.41 1.62
C ILE A 754 -4.21 -13.22 0.47
N GLY A 755 -4.16 -12.72 -0.76
CA GLY A 755 -4.77 -13.36 -1.93
C GLY A 755 -6.31 -13.32 -1.93
N ALA A 756 -6.89 -12.26 -1.38
CA ALA A 756 -8.34 -12.04 -1.40
C ALA A 756 -8.82 -11.47 -2.75
N ASP A 757 -10.14 -11.53 -2.98
CA ASP A 757 -10.77 -10.85 -4.11
C ASP A 757 -10.54 -9.34 -4.02
N ILE A 758 -10.03 -8.74 -5.10
CA ILE A 758 -9.71 -7.31 -5.14
C ILE A 758 -10.99 -6.47 -5.33
N ILE A 759 -11.28 -5.64 -4.33
CA ILE A 759 -12.33 -4.62 -4.34
C ILE A 759 -11.65 -3.25 -4.24
N LEU A 760 -11.75 -2.49 -5.33
CA LEU A 760 -11.18 -1.15 -5.42
C LEU A 760 -12.05 -0.11 -4.71
N SER A 761 -11.39 0.83 -4.04
CA SER A 761 -12.02 2.01 -3.43
C SER A 761 -12.50 3.02 -4.48
N ASP A 762 -13.41 3.91 -4.11
CA ASP A 762 -14.00 4.91 -5.01
C ASP A 762 -12.98 5.89 -5.61
N ASN A 763 -11.85 6.10 -4.93
CA ASN A 763 -10.75 6.95 -5.40
C ASN A 763 -9.73 6.21 -6.27
N ALA A 764 -9.95 4.92 -6.60
CA ALA A 764 -9.05 4.10 -7.38
C ALA A 764 -9.60 3.76 -8.78
N THR A 765 -8.70 3.61 -9.74
CA THR A 765 -9.02 3.16 -11.11
C THR A 765 -7.89 2.33 -11.68
N GLN A 766 -8.18 1.53 -12.72
CA GLN A 766 -7.17 0.84 -13.53
C GLN A 766 -7.03 1.48 -14.92
N ASP A 767 -7.78 2.55 -15.20
CA ASP A 767 -7.74 3.28 -16.46
C ASP A 767 -6.86 4.52 -16.34
N SER A 768 -5.62 4.43 -16.83
CA SER A 768 -4.67 5.54 -16.80
C SER A 768 -5.13 6.80 -17.56
N SER A 769 -6.11 6.69 -18.47
CA SER A 769 -6.66 7.86 -19.18
C SER A 769 -7.47 8.78 -18.27
N GLN A 770 -7.83 8.32 -17.07
CA GLN A 770 -8.50 9.11 -16.06
C GLN A 770 -7.51 9.93 -15.20
N CYS A 771 -6.20 9.70 -15.33
CA CYS A 771 -5.17 10.46 -14.63
C CYS A 771 -4.92 11.81 -15.31
N VAL A 772 -5.76 12.77 -14.96
CA VAL A 772 -5.71 14.14 -15.48
C VAL A 772 -5.81 15.16 -14.36
N ILE A 773 -5.09 16.28 -14.49
CA ILE A 773 -5.25 17.44 -13.62
C ILE A 773 -6.05 18.54 -14.31
N ALA A 774 -6.91 19.19 -13.53
CA ALA A 774 -7.69 20.35 -13.95
C ALA A 774 -7.65 21.44 -12.86
N GLY A 775 -7.40 22.69 -13.26
CA GLY A 775 -7.18 23.76 -12.29
C GLY A 775 -6.63 25.06 -12.88
N LYS A 776 -5.99 25.84 -12.00
CA LYS A 776 -5.30 27.08 -12.36
C LYS A 776 -3.85 27.01 -11.91
N LEU A 777 -2.93 27.17 -12.85
CA LEU A 777 -1.51 27.34 -12.59
C LEU A 777 -1.19 28.84 -12.55
N VAL A 778 -0.80 29.34 -11.38
CA VAL A 778 -0.37 30.72 -11.16
C VAL A 778 1.15 30.73 -11.08
N SER A 779 1.79 31.49 -11.96
CA SER A 779 3.25 31.67 -11.98
C SER A 779 3.56 33.12 -11.75
N VAL A 780 4.37 33.41 -10.73
CA VAL A 780 4.81 34.77 -10.41
C VAL A 780 6.33 34.85 -10.36
N HIS A 781 6.85 35.91 -10.97
CA HIS A 781 8.27 36.21 -11.00
C HIS A 781 8.63 37.18 -9.86
N SER A 782 9.83 37.06 -9.29
CA SER A 782 10.26 37.93 -8.18
C SER A 782 10.43 39.40 -8.60
N PRO A 783 10.44 40.37 -7.66
CA PRO A 783 10.47 40.23 -6.20
C PRO A 783 9.07 40.30 -5.56
N VAL A 784 8.33 39.18 -5.63
CA VAL A 784 7.00 39.02 -5.07
C VAL A 784 6.91 37.66 -4.37
N ASN A 785 6.32 37.64 -3.18
CA ASN A 785 5.88 36.42 -2.51
C ASN A 785 4.42 36.14 -2.85
N LEU A 786 4.07 34.86 -2.88
CA LEU A 786 2.73 34.39 -3.19
C LEU A 786 2.14 33.71 -1.95
N HIS A 787 0.95 34.14 -1.57
CA HIS A 787 0.20 33.64 -0.43
C HIS A 787 -1.19 33.19 -0.88
N ILE A 788 -1.57 31.98 -0.52
CA ILE A 788 -2.85 31.39 -0.89
C ILE A 788 -3.59 31.03 0.39
N TYR A 789 -4.83 31.46 0.50
CA TYR A 789 -5.71 31.12 1.60
C TYR A 789 -6.95 30.41 1.06
N ASP A 790 -7.40 29.35 1.75
CA ASP A 790 -8.70 28.74 1.48
C ASP A 790 -9.82 29.43 2.29
N SER A 791 -11.05 28.94 2.15
CA SER A 791 -12.22 29.49 2.87
C SER A 791 -12.17 29.29 4.38
N ASP A 792 -11.35 28.35 4.87
CA ASP A 792 -11.19 28.04 6.29
C ASP A 792 -10.00 28.83 6.92
N GLY A 793 -9.28 29.59 6.10
CA GLY A 793 -8.13 30.40 6.51
C GLY A 793 -6.83 29.60 6.57
N ASN A 794 -6.80 28.37 6.04
CA ASN A 794 -5.55 27.63 5.88
C ASN A 794 -4.70 28.32 4.80
N HIS A 795 -3.38 28.28 4.96
CA HIS A 795 -2.44 29.02 4.13
C HIS A 795 -1.44 28.11 3.40
N VAL A 796 -1.17 28.43 2.13
CA VAL A 796 -0.02 27.93 1.36
C VAL A 796 0.81 29.10 0.86
N GLY A 797 2.11 29.09 1.14
CA GLY A 797 3.02 30.18 0.79
C GLY A 797 4.07 30.42 1.87
N ARG A 798 5.01 31.33 1.63
CA ARG A 798 6.14 31.56 2.54
C ARG A 798 5.69 32.23 3.85
N GLY A 799 5.76 31.52 4.97
CA GLY A 799 5.30 31.92 6.29
C GLY A 799 6.18 32.94 7.04
N GLU A 800 5.80 33.25 8.28
CA GLU A 800 6.52 34.22 9.14
C GLU A 800 7.91 33.75 9.61
N ASN A 801 8.22 32.46 9.52
CA ASN A 801 9.56 31.89 9.75
C ASN A 801 10.46 31.96 8.50
N GLY A 802 9.88 32.22 7.33
CA GLY A 802 10.57 32.16 6.04
C GLY A 802 10.48 30.80 5.37
N ASP A 803 9.84 29.80 5.97
CA ASP A 803 9.61 28.49 5.37
C ASP A 803 8.29 28.49 4.59
N ILE A 804 8.07 27.52 3.71
CA ILE A 804 6.80 27.42 2.96
C ILE A 804 5.80 26.64 3.82
N GLU A 805 4.65 27.26 4.08
CA GLU A 805 3.51 26.63 4.73
C GLU A 805 2.68 25.86 3.69
N TYR A 806 2.18 24.68 4.05
CA TYR A 806 1.41 23.80 3.16
C TYR A 806 0.10 23.32 3.82
N SER A 807 -0.74 24.26 4.24
CA SER A 807 -1.93 23.93 5.03
C SER A 807 -3.19 23.66 4.20
N ILE A 808 -3.12 23.82 2.86
CA ILE A 808 -4.25 23.58 1.95
C ILE A 808 -3.99 22.30 1.15
N SER A 809 -4.86 21.30 1.32
CA SER A 809 -4.75 20.00 0.65
C SER A 809 -4.91 20.09 -0.87
N GLY A 810 -4.08 19.36 -1.61
CA GLY A 810 -4.13 19.26 -3.08
C GLY A 810 -3.53 20.45 -3.84
N VAL A 811 -3.16 21.53 -3.15
CA VAL A 811 -2.42 22.65 -3.76
C VAL A 811 -0.96 22.25 -3.90
N ALA A 812 -0.41 22.39 -5.11
CA ALA A 812 1.03 22.24 -5.34
C ALA A 812 1.69 23.63 -5.36
N TYR A 813 2.75 23.82 -4.59
CA TYR A 813 3.55 25.05 -4.57
C TYR A 813 5.02 24.68 -4.83
N GLU A 814 5.64 25.34 -5.80
CA GLU A 814 7.00 25.05 -6.24
C GLU A 814 7.79 26.36 -6.38
N GLU A 815 9.02 26.40 -5.86
CA GLU A 815 9.97 27.50 -6.10
C GLU A 815 11.13 27.05 -7.00
N ILE A 816 11.48 27.84 -8.02
CA ILE A 816 12.62 27.59 -8.90
C ILE A 816 13.41 28.90 -9.06
N GLY A 817 14.59 28.94 -8.46
CA GLY A 817 15.32 30.19 -8.29
C GLY A 817 14.43 31.20 -7.55
N GLU A 818 14.19 32.36 -8.15
CA GLU A 818 13.31 33.37 -7.55
C GLU A 818 11.84 33.26 -7.96
N ASN A 819 11.45 32.26 -8.76
CA ASN A 819 10.13 32.14 -9.38
C ASN A 819 9.23 31.19 -8.58
N LYS A 820 7.94 31.52 -8.46
CA LYS A 820 6.98 30.74 -7.68
C LYS A 820 5.86 30.24 -8.59
N PHE A 821 5.53 28.96 -8.46
CA PHE A 821 4.49 28.29 -9.25
C PHE A 821 3.50 27.64 -8.30
N VAL A 822 2.22 27.91 -8.49
CA VAL A 822 1.15 27.34 -7.66
C VAL A 822 0.06 26.77 -8.51
N PHE A 823 -0.22 25.49 -8.33
CA PHE A 823 -1.36 24.83 -8.93
C PHE A 823 -2.51 24.75 -7.94
N LEU A 824 -3.65 25.27 -8.37
CA LEU A 824 -4.89 25.34 -7.60
C LEU A 824 -5.92 24.41 -8.26
N PRO A 825 -6.24 23.25 -7.66
CA PRO A 825 -7.21 22.31 -8.21
C PRO A 825 -8.62 22.90 -8.29
N GLU A 826 -9.36 22.53 -9.34
CA GLU A 826 -10.76 22.90 -9.51
C GLU A 826 -11.67 21.95 -8.73
N SER A 827 -11.82 22.16 -7.42
CA SER A 827 -12.57 21.24 -6.54
C SER A 827 -14.06 21.60 -6.35
N GLY A 828 -14.55 22.68 -6.95
CA GLY A 828 -15.96 23.11 -6.88
C GLY A 828 -16.48 23.54 -5.50
N VAL A 829 -15.70 23.29 -4.43
CA VAL A 829 -16.06 23.54 -3.02
C VAL A 829 -15.15 24.61 -2.39
N VAL A 830 -13.90 24.73 -2.84
CA VAL A 830 -12.90 25.62 -2.26
C VAL A 830 -12.76 26.91 -3.08
N SER A 831 -12.92 28.06 -2.42
CA SER A 831 -12.56 29.36 -2.98
C SER A 831 -11.19 29.78 -2.47
N TYR A 832 -10.28 30.14 -3.36
CA TYR A 832 -8.95 30.61 -2.99
C TYR A 832 -8.91 32.14 -2.96
N GLN A 833 -8.30 32.69 -1.92
CA GLN A 833 -7.85 34.08 -1.83
C GLN A 833 -6.34 34.09 -2.08
N ILE A 834 -5.90 34.81 -3.10
CA ILE A 834 -4.49 34.85 -3.50
C ILE A 834 -3.98 36.26 -3.27
N GLU A 835 -2.94 36.37 -2.48
CA GLU A 835 -2.26 37.60 -2.10
C GLU A 835 -0.82 37.58 -2.59
N LEU A 836 -0.34 38.75 -2.98
CA LEU A 836 0.99 38.97 -3.51
C LEU A 836 1.63 40.14 -2.78
N ASP A 837 2.77 39.88 -2.16
CA ASP A 837 3.50 40.88 -1.38
C ASP A 837 4.83 41.20 -2.04
N GLY A 838 5.08 42.48 -2.31
CA GLY A 838 6.34 42.94 -2.87
C GLY A 838 7.50 42.78 -1.89
N THR A 839 8.56 42.11 -2.31
CA THR A 839 9.75 41.84 -1.48
C THR A 839 10.94 42.73 -1.83
N GLY A 840 10.83 43.54 -2.88
CA GLY A 840 11.91 44.40 -3.37
C GLY A 840 11.44 45.41 -4.42
N GLU A 841 12.36 46.26 -4.87
CA GLU A 841 12.11 47.21 -5.95
C GLU A 841 12.36 46.55 -7.31
N GLY A 842 11.44 46.71 -8.26
CA GLY A 842 11.62 46.21 -9.61
C GLY A 842 10.32 46.10 -10.38
N THR A 843 10.25 45.09 -11.25
CA THR A 843 9.04 44.69 -11.94
C THR A 843 8.83 43.19 -11.77
N PHE A 844 7.58 42.76 -11.67
CA PHE A 844 7.21 41.35 -11.70
C PHE A 844 6.29 41.06 -12.88
N SER A 845 6.33 39.83 -13.33
CA SER A 845 5.38 39.30 -14.29
C SER A 845 4.52 38.22 -13.62
N LEU A 846 3.28 38.08 -14.08
CA LEU A 846 2.32 37.11 -13.55
C LEU A 846 1.63 36.39 -14.70
N ARG A 847 1.57 35.06 -14.63
CA ARG A 847 0.77 34.23 -15.53
C ARG A 847 -0.29 33.50 -14.73
N VAL A 848 -1.50 33.46 -15.28
CA VAL A 848 -2.59 32.61 -14.79
C VAL A 848 -3.01 31.72 -15.94
N SER A 849 -2.69 30.45 -15.85
CA SER A 849 -2.95 29.45 -16.87
C SER A 849 -4.07 28.52 -16.43
N LYS A 850 -5.07 28.33 -17.28
CA LYS A 850 -6.10 27.30 -17.12
C LYS A 850 -5.53 25.98 -17.62
N VAL A 851 -5.62 24.96 -16.77
CA VAL A 851 -5.20 23.60 -17.10
C VAL A 851 -6.44 22.70 -17.13
N GLU A 852 -6.61 21.96 -18.22
CA GLU A 852 -7.64 20.95 -18.42
C GLU A 852 -6.99 19.74 -19.10
N ASP A 853 -7.31 18.53 -18.64
CA ASP A 853 -6.79 17.29 -19.22
C ASP A 853 -5.26 17.22 -19.33
N ASN A 854 -4.54 17.74 -18.31
CA ASN A 854 -3.07 17.90 -18.28
C ASN A 854 -2.50 18.93 -19.27
N GLU A 855 -3.32 19.69 -19.98
CA GLU A 855 -2.87 20.68 -20.97
C GLU A 855 -3.25 22.11 -20.55
N VAL A 856 -2.38 23.07 -20.85
CA VAL A 856 -2.71 24.49 -20.70
C VAL A 856 -3.63 24.89 -21.86
N THR A 857 -4.87 25.27 -21.54
CA THR A 857 -5.88 25.63 -22.55
C THR A 857 -6.01 27.13 -22.77
N GLU A 858 -5.66 27.94 -21.78
CA GLU A 858 -5.73 29.40 -21.84
C GLU A 858 -4.73 30.02 -20.85
N THR A 859 -4.04 31.09 -21.24
CA THR A 859 -3.16 31.85 -20.32
C THR A 859 -3.47 33.34 -20.37
N ALA A 860 -3.63 33.95 -19.19
CA ALA A 860 -3.59 35.40 -19.03
C ALA A 860 -2.21 35.83 -18.53
N TYR A 861 -1.57 36.74 -19.27
CA TYR A 861 -0.23 37.23 -18.99
C TYR A 861 -0.26 38.72 -18.60
N TYR A 862 0.32 39.03 -17.44
CA TYR A 862 0.59 40.38 -16.96
C TYR A 862 2.10 40.62 -17.05
N ASN A 863 2.50 41.59 -17.87
CA ASN A 863 3.90 41.83 -18.21
C ASN A 863 4.48 43.03 -17.47
N ASP A 864 5.62 42.84 -16.81
CA ASP A 864 6.48 43.89 -16.24
C ASP A 864 5.73 44.90 -15.34
N LEU A 865 4.90 44.41 -14.42
CA LEU A 865 4.19 45.26 -13.45
C LEU A 865 5.17 45.80 -12.40
N PRO A 866 5.15 47.11 -12.07
CA PRO A 866 6.06 47.67 -11.08
C PRO A 866 5.74 47.16 -9.66
N VAL A 867 6.79 46.88 -8.90
CA VAL A 867 6.73 46.39 -7.52
C VAL A 867 7.75 47.10 -6.63
N SER A 868 7.35 47.34 -5.39
CA SER A 868 8.16 47.85 -4.30
C SER A 868 7.90 47.01 -3.05
N THR A 869 8.68 47.22 -2.00
CA THR A 869 8.40 46.59 -0.68
C THR A 869 7.08 47.03 -0.03
N ALA A 870 6.41 48.06 -0.56
CA ALA A 870 5.10 48.51 -0.12
C ALA A 870 3.95 48.00 -1.02
N THR A 871 4.28 47.28 -2.08
CA THR A 871 3.27 46.79 -3.03
C THR A 871 2.52 45.60 -2.44
N GLU A 872 1.19 45.73 -2.39
CA GLU A 872 0.27 44.63 -2.06
C GLU A 872 -0.63 44.37 -3.27
N ALA A 873 -0.89 43.12 -3.61
CA ALA A 873 -1.87 42.78 -4.64
C ALA A 873 -2.71 41.57 -4.28
N THR A 874 -3.94 41.55 -4.78
CA THR A 874 -4.88 40.43 -4.62
C THR A 874 -5.32 39.94 -5.99
N LEU A 875 -5.27 38.64 -6.20
CA LEU A 875 -5.69 37.99 -7.45
C LEU A 875 -7.03 37.28 -7.25
N THR A 876 -8.03 37.70 -8.02
CA THR A 876 -9.35 37.05 -8.07
C THR A 876 -9.44 36.15 -9.30
N LEU A 877 -9.39 34.84 -9.07
CA LEU A 877 -9.50 33.85 -10.14
C LEU A 877 -10.91 33.81 -10.72
N ALA A 878 -10.97 33.64 -12.04
CA ALA A 878 -12.21 33.36 -12.75
C ALA A 878 -12.12 32.00 -13.46
N ALA A 879 -13.27 31.50 -13.95
CA ALA A 879 -13.33 30.24 -14.68
C ALA A 879 -12.42 30.23 -15.93
N SER A 880 -12.41 31.35 -16.66
CA SER A 880 -11.50 31.64 -17.77
C SER A 880 -10.34 32.52 -17.28
N ALA A 881 -9.14 32.25 -17.79
CA ALA A 881 -7.95 33.02 -17.44
C ALA A 881 -8.12 34.50 -17.82
N SER A 882 -8.72 34.80 -18.99
CA SER A 882 -8.95 36.17 -19.47
C SER A 882 -9.91 37.02 -18.63
N ALA A 883 -10.69 36.41 -17.74
CA ALA A 883 -11.61 37.09 -16.83
C ALA A 883 -11.03 37.26 -15.41
N THR A 884 -9.81 36.78 -15.17
CA THR A 884 -9.12 36.91 -13.88
C THR A 884 -8.76 38.37 -13.62
N VAL A 885 -8.92 38.83 -12.38
CA VAL A 885 -8.71 40.24 -12.00
C VAL A 885 -7.57 40.34 -11.00
N LEU A 886 -6.51 41.06 -11.36
CA LEU A 886 -5.44 41.46 -10.45
C LEU A 886 -5.69 42.87 -9.94
N SER A 887 -5.83 43.02 -8.62
CA SER A 887 -5.97 44.31 -7.94
C SER A 887 -4.67 44.64 -7.21
N ILE A 888 -4.05 45.78 -7.49
CA ILE A 888 -2.73 46.18 -6.98
C ILE A 888 -2.81 47.53 -6.25
N ASP A 889 -2.21 47.60 -5.07
CA ASP A 889 -1.84 48.82 -4.38
C ASP A 889 -0.32 48.96 -4.39
N GLN A 890 0.20 49.81 -5.27
CA GLN A 890 1.65 50.01 -5.41
C GLN A 890 2.29 50.75 -4.24
N SER A 891 1.50 51.37 -3.36
CA SER A 891 1.97 52.34 -2.37
C SER A 891 1.74 51.91 -0.92
N GLY A 892 1.12 50.76 -0.69
CA GLY A 892 0.71 50.27 0.63
C GLY A 892 -0.25 51.23 1.34
N SER A 893 -1.11 51.92 0.58
CA SER A 893 -2.02 52.95 1.08
C SER A 893 -3.42 52.44 1.44
N GLY A 894 -3.71 51.16 1.16
CA GLY A 894 -5.02 50.53 1.16
C GLY A 894 -5.89 50.86 -0.07
N ASN A 895 -5.33 51.49 -1.12
CA ASN A 895 -6.09 51.87 -2.33
C ASN A 895 -5.71 50.99 -3.52
N PHE A 896 -6.49 49.95 -3.74
CA PHE A 896 -6.28 49.01 -4.83
C PHE A 896 -6.80 49.54 -6.17
N THR A 897 -6.05 49.27 -7.24
CA THR A 897 -6.40 49.54 -8.63
C THR A 897 -6.32 48.28 -9.47
N THR A 898 -7.15 48.13 -10.50
CA THR A 898 -7.12 46.93 -11.35
C THR A 898 -6.00 47.03 -12.40
N ALA A 899 -5.10 46.04 -12.41
CA ALA A 899 -4.10 45.88 -13.46
C ALA A 899 -4.74 45.28 -14.73
N SER A 900 -4.29 45.73 -15.90
CA SER A 900 -4.79 45.21 -17.19
C SER A 900 -3.98 44.00 -17.64
N ILE A 901 -4.66 42.98 -18.15
CA ILE A 901 -4.03 41.83 -18.80
C ILE A 901 -3.28 42.32 -20.05
N SER A 902 -2.01 41.94 -20.18
CA SER A 902 -1.13 42.32 -21.29
C SER A 902 -1.38 41.45 -22.52
N ALA A 903 -1.59 40.15 -22.32
CA ALA A 903 -1.98 39.21 -23.37
C ALA A 903 -2.88 38.09 -22.83
N VAL A 904 -3.83 37.64 -23.66
CA VAL A 904 -4.57 36.39 -23.48
C VAL A 904 -4.12 35.46 -24.59
N LEU A 905 -3.73 34.24 -24.23
CA LEU A 905 -3.19 33.22 -25.12
C LEU A 905 -4.14 32.01 -25.11
N ASP A 906 -4.37 31.43 -26.28
CA ASP A 906 -4.97 30.10 -26.38
C ASP A 906 -3.93 29.00 -26.09
N SER A 907 -4.30 27.73 -26.27
CA SER A 907 -3.41 26.60 -25.97
C SER A 907 -2.13 26.61 -26.80
N GLU A 908 -2.21 26.82 -28.12
CA GLU A 908 -1.05 26.83 -29.02
C GLU A 908 -0.13 28.01 -28.73
N GLN A 909 -0.71 29.19 -28.45
CA GLN A 909 0.05 30.38 -28.07
C GLN A 909 0.63 30.31 -26.66
N SER A 910 0.03 29.54 -25.74
CA SER A 910 0.54 29.33 -24.38
C SER A 910 1.76 28.41 -24.36
N ALA A 911 1.82 27.47 -25.32
CA ALA A 911 2.96 26.58 -25.55
C ALA A 911 4.07 27.23 -26.39
N ASP A 912 3.91 28.49 -26.80
CA ASP A 912 4.89 29.22 -27.58
C ASP A 912 6.17 29.48 -26.79
N THR A 913 7.29 29.02 -27.34
CA THR A 913 8.63 29.23 -26.80
C THR A 913 9.56 29.88 -27.81
N THR A 914 9.12 30.22 -29.02
CA THR A 914 9.98 30.82 -30.05
C THR A 914 10.19 32.30 -29.76
N LYS A 915 11.42 32.80 -29.93
CA LYS A 915 11.69 34.23 -29.72
C LYS A 915 11.23 35.02 -30.97
N PRO A 916 10.64 36.22 -30.80
CA PRO A 916 10.31 37.08 -31.94
C PRO A 916 11.60 37.58 -32.63
N SER A 917 11.46 38.20 -33.80
CA SER A 917 12.57 38.85 -34.50
C SER A 917 12.24 40.27 -34.91
N THR A 918 13.13 41.22 -34.61
CA THR A 918 13.01 42.62 -35.05
C THR A 918 14.02 42.97 -36.13
N SER A 919 13.60 43.83 -37.07
CA SER A 919 14.45 44.44 -38.09
C SER A 919 14.37 45.96 -38.04
N ILE A 920 15.47 46.63 -38.39
CA ILE A 920 15.56 48.10 -38.44
C ILE A 920 15.79 48.60 -39.87
N SER A 921 15.01 49.58 -40.29
CA SER A 921 15.23 50.35 -41.51
C SER A 921 15.58 51.80 -41.17
N VAL A 922 16.49 52.42 -41.94
CA VAL A 922 17.02 53.76 -41.65
C VAL A 922 16.88 54.63 -42.89
N SER A 923 16.41 55.88 -42.72
CA SER A 923 16.28 56.88 -43.77
C SER A 923 16.88 58.23 -43.34
N GLY A 924 17.28 59.07 -44.31
CA GLY A 924 17.93 60.36 -44.03
C GLY A 924 19.46 60.27 -43.90
N GLY A 925 20.06 61.15 -43.09
CA GLY A 925 21.51 61.16 -42.78
C GLY A 925 22.18 62.53 -42.85
N ALA A 926 21.67 63.45 -43.67
CA ALA A 926 22.13 64.85 -43.69
C ALA A 926 21.26 65.70 -42.76
N SER A 927 21.83 66.32 -41.73
CA SER A 927 21.17 67.13 -40.70
C SER A 927 20.13 66.44 -39.78
N SER A 928 19.53 65.32 -40.19
CA SER A 928 18.76 64.40 -39.34
C SER A 928 18.71 63.00 -39.97
N ALA A 929 18.54 61.95 -39.16
CA ALA A 929 18.26 60.59 -39.60
C ALA A 929 16.99 60.07 -38.92
N ALA A 930 16.30 59.10 -39.51
CA ALA A 930 15.15 58.45 -38.90
C ALA A 930 15.25 56.93 -39.03
N PHE A 931 14.73 56.21 -38.05
CA PHE A 931 14.64 54.75 -38.12
C PHE A 931 13.22 54.24 -37.84
N GLU A 932 12.91 53.10 -38.45
CA GLU A 932 11.69 52.35 -38.25
C GLU A 932 12.01 50.90 -37.89
N LEU A 933 11.31 50.37 -36.88
CA LEU A 933 11.41 48.98 -36.44
C LEU A 933 10.20 48.19 -36.95
N SER A 934 10.45 46.95 -37.36
CA SER A 934 9.42 45.99 -37.74
C SER A 934 9.74 44.65 -37.12
N ALA A 935 8.81 44.13 -36.32
CA ALA A 935 8.95 42.85 -35.63
C ALA A 935 7.97 41.80 -36.17
N SER A 936 8.37 40.54 -36.14
CA SER A 936 7.56 39.39 -36.52
C SER A 936 7.77 38.23 -35.56
N ASP A 937 6.70 37.47 -35.37
CA ASP A 937 6.62 36.30 -34.53
C ASP A 937 5.79 35.23 -35.27
N ASP A 938 6.12 33.95 -35.09
CA ASP A 938 5.53 32.85 -35.84
C ASP A 938 4.31 32.20 -35.16
N ASN A 939 4.00 32.54 -33.90
CA ASN A 939 2.89 31.94 -33.16
C ASN A 939 2.08 32.95 -32.31
N SER A 940 2.60 33.39 -31.15
CA SER A 940 1.84 34.23 -30.21
C SER A 940 1.61 35.67 -30.68
N GLY A 941 2.46 36.16 -31.59
CA GLY A 941 2.44 37.54 -32.09
C GLY A 941 3.22 38.51 -31.19
N ILE A 942 3.49 39.72 -31.68
CA ILE A 942 4.29 40.72 -30.93
C ILE A 942 3.47 41.39 -29.82
N LEU A 943 4.00 41.42 -28.60
CA LEU A 943 3.45 42.18 -27.46
C LEU A 943 3.96 43.62 -27.46
N LYS A 944 5.28 43.80 -27.51
CA LYS A 944 5.92 45.12 -27.56
C LYS A 944 7.25 45.07 -28.30
N THR A 945 7.58 46.17 -28.97
CA THR A 945 8.90 46.44 -29.55
C THR A 945 9.51 47.63 -28.82
N GLU A 946 10.79 47.55 -28.46
CA GLU A 946 11.48 48.53 -27.64
C GLU A 946 12.85 48.90 -28.24
N TYR A 947 13.34 50.10 -27.94
CA TYR A 947 14.67 50.56 -28.35
C TYR A 947 15.37 51.39 -27.26
N SER A 948 16.69 51.42 -27.30
CA SER A 948 17.53 52.23 -26.40
C SER A 948 18.57 53.02 -27.20
N LEU A 949 18.82 54.26 -26.76
CA LEU A 949 19.78 55.19 -27.37
C LEU A 949 20.96 55.52 -26.43
N ASP A 950 20.94 55.02 -25.19
CA ASP A 950 21.90 55.30 -24.12
C ASP A 950 22.67 54.04 -23.70
N GLY A 951 22.80 53.07 -24.62
CA GLY A 951 23.53 51.83 -24.36
C GLY A 951 22.80 50.85 -23.45
N GLY A 952 21.46 50.91 -23.40
CA GLY A 952 20.61 50.01 -22.60
C GLY A 952 20.25 50.54 -21.22
N GLY A 953 20.61 51.79 -20.89
CA GLY A 953 20.23 52.43 -19.62
C GLY A 953 18.73 52.72 -19.53
N THR A 954 18.12 53.08 -20.67
CA THR A 954 16.69 53.34 -20.80
C THR A 954 16.14 52.68 -22.06
N TRP A 955 15.05 51.94 -21.91
CA TRP A 955 14.30 51.32 -23.01
C TRP A 955 12.99 52.08 -23.25
N TYR A 956 12.73 52.41 -24.52
CA TYR A 956 11.56 53.14 -24.97
C TYR A 956 10.69 52.23 -25.85
N THR A 957 9.39 52.16 -25.59
CA THR A 957 8.45 51.44 -26.45
C THR A 957 8.35 52.13 -27.82
N TYR A 958 8.61 51.38 -28.88
CA TYR A 958 8.50 51.83 -30.26
C TYR A 958 7.02 51.88 -30.69
N GLN A 959 6.55 53.08 -31.03
CA GLN A 959 5.18 53.29 -31.54
C GLN A 959 5.16 53.77 -32.99
N ASN A 960 6.12 54.63 -33.35
CA ASN A 960 6.21 55.28 -34.66
C ASN A 960 7.69 55.55 -34.99
N GLN A 961 7.96 55.94 -36.24
CA GLN A 961 9.28 56.37 -36.71
C GLN A 961 9.97 57.33 -35.71
N VAL A 962 11.25 57.06 -35.41
CA VAL A 962 12.05 57.85 -34.46
C VAL A 962 13.06 58.70 -35.22
N ILE A 963 13.13 60.00 -34.93
CA ILE A 963 14.01 60.97 -35.62
C ILE A 963 15.19 61.35 -34.71
N LEU A 964 16.40 61.15 -35.21
CA LEU A 964 17.67 61.56 -34.63
C LEU A 964 18.13 62.89 -35.23
N THR A 965 18.34 63.88 -34.36
CA THR A 965 18.78 65.25 -34.74
C THR A 965 20.18 65.60 -34.22
N SER A 966 20.71 64.81 -33.29
CA SER A 966 22.06 64.96 -32.75
C SER A 966 23.10 64.58 -33.80
N ILE A 967 23.99 65.52 -34.12
CA ILE A 967 25.11 65.29 -35.06
C ILE A 967 26.09 64.28 -34.42
N GLY A 968 26.52 63.28 -35.19
CA GLY A 968 27.43 62.23 -34.73
C GLY A 968 26.85 60.83 -34.94
N GLU A 969 27.50 59.84 -34.33
CA GLU A 969 27.04 58.44 -34.33
C GLU A 969 26.13 58.20 -33.12
N THR A 970 24.98 57.58 -33.36
CA THR A 970 24.07 57.06 -32.32
C THR A 970 23.96 55.56 -32.49
N ILE A 971 24.22 54.80 -31.42
CA ILE A 971 24.01 53.35 -31.40
C ILE A 971 22.59 53.11 -30.91
N VAL A 972 21.74 52.57 -31.78
CA VAL A 972 20.39 52.14 -31.44
C VAL A 972 20.45 50.67 -31.04
N ARG A 973 20.05 50.34 -29.82
CA ARG A 973 19.71 48.96 -29.43
C ARG A 973 18.22 48.75 -29.62
N TYR A 974 17.77 47.60 -30.09
CA TYR A 974 16.35 47.32 -30.30
C TYR A 974 16.04 45.84 -30.10
N GLN A 975 14.84 45.55 -29.59
CA GLN A 975 14.35 44.21 -29.30
C GLN A 975 12.82 44.19 -29.28
N SER A 976 12.21 43.01 -29.29
CA SER A 976 10.78 42.77 -29.13
C SER A 976 10.52 41.64 -28.16
N LYS A 977 9.38 41.73 -27.49
CA LYS A 977 8.77 40.68 -26.68
C LYS A 977 7.49 40.24 -27.37
N ASP A 978 7.27 38.93 -27.49
CA ASP A 978 6.02 38.37 -28.01
C ASP A 978 4.93 38.34 -26.93
N ARG A 979 3.73 37.88 -27.30
CA ARG A 979 2.58 37.77 -26.40
C ARG A 979 2.72 36.59 -25.42
N ALA A 980 3.51 35.57 -25.75
CA ALA A 980 3.89 34.50 -24.82
C ALA A 980 4.94 34.94 -23.78
N GLY A 981 5.50 36.14 -23.91
CA GLY A 981 6.52 36.70 -23.03
C GLY A 981 7.96 36.36 -23.43
N ASN A 982 8.20 35.76 -24.61
CA ASN A 982 9.54 35.48 -25.13
C ASN A 982 10.18 36.77 -25.60
N LEU A 983 11.38 37.08 -25.11
CA LEU A 983 12.12 38.28 -25.51
C LEU A 983 13.27 37.88 -26.43
N GLU A 984 13.47 38.62 -27.51
CA GLU A 984 14.68 38.45 -28.33
C GLU A 984 15.91 39.12 -27.69
N ASP A 985 17.09 38.59 -27.99
CA ASP A 985 18.35 39.30 -27.70
C ASP A 985 18.37 40.66 -28.41
N TYR A 986 18.82 41.70 -27.71
CA TYR A 986 18.88 43.02 -28.34
C TYR A 986 19.86 43.04 -29.52
N GLN A 987 19.38 43.61 -30.62
CA GLN A 987 20.19 43.89 -31.79
C GLN A 987 20.70 45.32 -31.73
N THR A 988 21.77 45.62 -32.48
CA THR A 988 22.37 46.95 -32.51
C THR A 988 22.49 47.52 -33.92
N LYS A 989 22.32 48.83 -34.06
CA LYS A 989 22.54 49.56 -35.31
C LYS A 989 23.13 50.94 -35.05
N THR A 990 24.29 51.22 -35.64
CA THR A 990 24.88 52.57 -35.65
C THR A 990 24.24 53.41 -36.76
N ILE A 991 23.73 54.59 -36.39
CA ILE A 991 23.15 55.58 -37.29
C ILE A 991 23.97 56.88 -37.18
N THR A 992 24.41 57.43 -38.31
CA THR A 992 25.23 58.65 -38.36
C THR A 992 24.42 59.84 -38.91
N VAL A 993 24.44 60.96 -38.19
CA VAL A 993 23.87 62.25 -38.64
C VAL A 993 25.01 63.22 -38.97
N TYR A 994 25.11 63.66 -40.22
CA TYR A 994 26.15 64.57 -40.70
C TYR A 994 25.78 66.05 -40.52
N SER A 995 26.77 66.88 -40.18
CA SER A 995 26.65 68.35 -40.24
C SER A 995 26.52 68.84 -41.69
N PRO A 996 25.69 69.86 -42.00
CA PRO A 996 25.69 70.48 -43.33
C PRO A 996 27.06 71.14 -43.62
N ALA A 997 27.60 70.92 -44.82
CA ALA A 997 28.93 71.38 -45.22
C ALA A 997 29.00 72.91 -45.47
N VAL A 998 30.04 73.57 -44.98
CA VAL A 998 30.42 74.95 -45.35
C VAL A 998 31.62 74.89 -46.32
N ILE A 999 31.50 75.54 -47.48
CA ILE A 999 32.55 75.66 -48.52
C ILE A 999 33.36 76.94 -48.31
N LEU A 1000 34.70 76.85 -48.27
CA LEU A 1000 35.64 77.98 -48.47
C LEU A 1000 36.93 77.51 -49.23
N LEU A 1001 37.33 78.25 -50.27
CA LEU A 1001 38.60 78.14 -51.07
C LEU A 1001 39.56 79.34 -50.73
N PRO A 1002 40.81 79.48 -51.25
CA PRO A 1002 42.07 79.09 -50.58
C PRO A 1002 43.19 80.19 -50.40
N ALA A 1003 44.16 79.91 -49.50
CA ALA A 1003 45.61 80.30 -49.41
C ALA A 1003 46.05 81.80 -49.27
N PRO A 1004 47.31 82.17 -48.86
CA PRO A 1004 48.50 81.38 -48.49
C PRO A 1004 49.34 81.80 -47.23
N SER A 1005 50.16 80.83 -46.78
CA SER A 1005 51.53 80.84 -46.21
C SER A 1005 52.19 82.09 -45.59
N ILE A 1006 52.71 81.94 -44.34
CA ILE A 1006 54.05 82.46 -43.94
C ILE A 1006 54.75 81.42 -43.02
N ARG A 1007 56.05 81.22 -43.28
CA ARG A 1007 57.04 80.34 -42.64
C ARG A 1007 57.90 81.11 -41.61
N ASN A 1008 58.60 80.31 -40.79
CA ASN A 1008 59.88 80.54 -40.07
C ASN A 1008 59.80 81.31 -38.73
N SER A 1009 60.60 81.00 -37.72
CA SER A 1009 61.60 79.93 -37.46
C SER A 1009 62.11 80.04 -36.00
N ASP A 1010 62.80 78.99 -35.58
CA ASP A 1010 63.94 78.96 -34.62
C ASP A 1010 63.71 78.68 -33.12
N SER A 1011 63.87 77.40 -32.80
CA SER A 1011 64.94 76.76 -31.98
C SER A 1011 65.33 77.28 -30.58
N THR A 1012 65.36 76.32 -29.65
CA THR A 1012 66.35 75.94 -28.59
C THR A 1012 65.55 75.61 -27.31
N GLY A 1013 65.72 74.53 -26.55
CA GLY A 1013 66.72 73.48 -26.43
C GLY A 1013 66.92 73.19 -24.92
N ILE A 1014 66.76 71.91 -24.51
CA ILE A 1014 67.34 71.19 -23.34
C ILE A 1014 66.31 70.51 -22.40
N ASP A 1015 66.23 69.19 -22.59
CA ASP A 1015 66.28 68.05 -21.63
C ASP A 1015 65.48 68.07 -20.30
N HIS A 1016 64.51 67.16 -20.18
CA HIS A 1016 64.58 66.04 -19.22
C HIS A 1016 63.43 65.04 -19.43
N GLN A 1017 63.83 63.78 -19.48
CA GLN A 1017 63.07 62.52 -19.52
C GLN A 1017 62.11 62.37 -18.32
N LEU A 1018 60.85 61.96 -18.55
CA LEU A 1018 59.95 61.42 -17.52
C LEU A 1018 59.16 60.21 -18.07
N ASP A 1019 59.32 59.11 -17.33
CA ASP A 1019 58.82 57.77 -17.58
C ASP A 1019 57.36 57.56 -17.14
N SER A 1020 56.82 56.45 -17.63
CA SER A 1020 55.57 55.77 -17.31
C SER A 1020 55.15 55.78 -15.83
N GLU A 1021 53.88 56.12 -15.57
CA GLU A 1021 53.21 55.78 -14.32
C GLU A 1021 52.32 54.55 -14.47
N SER A 1022 52.61 53.60 -13.59
CA SER A 1022 51.89 52.36 -13.32
C SER A 1022 51.02 52.59 -12.08
N ILE A 1023 49.83 52.01 -12.09
CA ILE A 1023 48.88 52.02 -10.97
C ILE A 1023 49.26 50.87 -10.02
N PRO A 1024 49.38 51.10 -8.70
CA PRO A 1024 49.71 50.04 -7.74
C PRO A 1024 48.49 49.51 -6.96
N GLU A 1025 48.52 48.21 -6.65
CA GLU A 1025 47.96 47.58 -5.45
C GLU A 1025 49.13 47.05 -4.58
N PRO A 1026 48.93 46.49 -3.37
CA PRO A 1026 48.09 46.89 -2.23
C PRO A 1026 48.96 47.13 -0.96
N GLU A 1027 48.42 47.73 0.09
CA GLU A 1027 49.09 47.77 1.41
C GLU A 1027 48.14 47.24 2.50
N VAL A 1028 48.57 46.18 3.20
CA VAL A 1028 47.97 45.68 4.44
C VAL A 1028 48.97 45.96 5.56
N LEU A 1029 48.55 46.68 6.62
CA LEU A 1029 48.83 46.37 8.03
C LEU A 1029 48.18 47.43 8.94
N GLY A 1030 47.55 46.95 10.02
CA GLY A 1030 46.67 47.71 10.88
C GLY A 1030 47.32 48.51 12.00
N GLU A 1031 46.50 49.37 12.59
CA GLU A 1031 46.58 49.79 13.99
C GLU A 1031 45.14 49.90 14.51
N GLY A 1032 44.60 48.80 15.03
CA GLY A 1032 43.56 48.87 16.03
C GLY A 1032 44.21 49.35 17.33
N THR A 1033 43.69 50.40 17.94
CA THR A 1033 44.16 50.85 19.25
C THR A 1033 43.82 49.79 20.29
N GLU A 1034 44.78 48.92 20.64
CA GLU A 1034 44.60 47.94 21.71
C GLU A 1034 44.41 48.67 23.05
N ARG A 1035 43.27 48.42 23.69
CA ARG A 1035 43.03 48.79 25.09
C ARG A 1035 44.01 47.98 25.97
N PRO A 1036 44.73 48.57 26.94
CA PRO A 1036 45.68 47.85 27.77
C PRO A 1036 45.00 46.67 28.48
N ARG A 1037 45.68 45.51 28.50
CA ARG A 1037 45.22 44.18 28.96
C ARG A 1037 44.67 44.08 30.41
N ASN A 1038 44.55 45.21 31.11
CA ASN A 1038 44.21 45.34 32.53
C ASN A 1038 42.94 46.19 32.76
N GLU A 1039 42.38 46.85 31.74
CA GLU A 1039 41.12 47.58 31.83
C GLU A 1039 39.95 46.69 31.41
N ARG A 1040 38.91 46.58 32.26
CA ARG A 1040 37.69 45.84 31.94
C ARG A 1040 36.67 46.81 31.34
N TYR A 1041 36.05 46.42 30.22
CA TYR A 1041 34.86 47.09 29.72
C TYR A 1041 33.81 47.21 30.82
N THR A 1042 33.28 48.40 31.05
CA THR A 1042 32.16 48.60 31.96
C THR A 1042 30.85 48.21 31.27
N GLU A 1043 29.83 47.82 32.04
CA GLU A 1043 28.49 47.52 31.51
C GLU A 1043 27.91 48.69 30.70
N ARG A 1044 28.22 49.92 31.12
CA ARG A 1044 27.81 51.14 30.42
C ARG A 1044 28.49 51.27 29.05
N GLU A 1045 29.77 50.97 28.94
CA GLU A 1045 30.51 51.02 27.67
C GLU A 1045 29.98 50.00 26.65
N ILE A 1046 29.56 48.82 27.10
CA ILE A 1046 28.98 47.79 26.21
C ILE A 1046 27.58 48.17 25.75
N LEU A 1047 26.76 48.74 26.62
CA LEU A 1047 25.44 49.26 26.24
C LEU A 1047 25.55 50.44 25.27
N ASP A 1048 26.52 51.34 25.48
CA ASP A 1048 26.75 52.46 24.58
C ASP A 1048 27.29 51.98 23.22
N ALA A 1049 28.15 50.95 23.19
CA ALA A 1049 28.62 50.31 21.96
C ALA A 1049 27.48 49.61 21.18
N LEU A 1050 26.53 48.96 21.87
CA LEU A 1050 25.32 48.41 21.25
C LEU A 1050 24.49 49.53 20.63
N VAL A 1051 24.21 50.61 21.36
CA VAL A 1051 23.41 51.76 20.87
C VAL A 1051 24.03 52.40 19.64
N SER A 1052 25.35 52.60 19.63
CA SER A 1052 26.07 53.23 18.52
C SER A 1052 26.45 52.27 17.39
N ALA A 1053 26.07 50.98 17.49
CA ALA A 1053 26.49 49.92 16.59
C ALA A 1053 28.02 49.81 16.40
N ASP A 1054 28.79 50.09 17.46
CA ASP A 1054 30.24 49.96 17.47
C ASP A 1054 30.63 48.47 17.56
N ILE A 1055 30.66 47.82 16.39
CA ILE A 1055 30.94 46.40 16.25
C ILE A 1055 32.35 46.03 16.71
N THR A 1056 33.32 46.92 16.53
CA THR A 1056 34.72 46.69 16.90
C THR A 1056 34.85 46.53 18.41
N THR A 1057 34.24 47.45 19.17
CA THR A 1057 34.22 47.39 20.64
C THR A 1057 33.44 46.17 21.15
N LEU A 1058 32.32 45.82 20.51
CA LEU A 1058 31.51 44.66 20.90
C LEU A 1058 32.27 43.33 20.70
N LEU A 1059 32.95 43.18 19.56
CA LEU A 1059 33.71 41.97 19.22
C LEU A 1059 34.98 41.83 20.07
N ASP A 1060 35.69 42.92 20.36
CA ASP A 1060 36.83 42.90 21.29
C ASP A 1060 36.38 42.49 22.71
N TYR A 1061 35.24 43.04 23.18
CA TYR A 1061 34.65 42.63 24.45
C TYR A 1061 34.33 41.13 24.50
N LEU A 1062 33.79 40.58 23.42
CA LEU A 1062 33.43 39.16 23.29
C LEU A 1062 34.62 38.25 22.99
N GLY A 1063 35.76 38.79 22.55
CA GLY A 1063 36.91 38.03 22.08
C GLY A 1063 36.64 37.25 20.79
N ARG A 1064 35.82 37.79 19.88
CA ARG A 1064 35.42 37.14 18.62
C ARG A 1064 35.92 37.91 17.40
N ALA A 1065 36.17 37.19 16.30
CA ALA A 1065 36.36 37.81 15.00
C ALA A 1065 35.01 38.22 14.39
N ARG A 1066 35.01 39.20 13.49
CA ARG A 1066 33.81 39.62 12.77
C ARG A 1066 33.44 38.59 11.71
N ASP A 1067 32.18 38.23 11.67
CA ASP A 1067 31.57 37.30 10.73
C ASP A 1067 30.55 38.05 9.85
N LEU A 1068 31.00 38.43 8.66
CA LEU A 1068 30.17 39.19 7.71
C LEU A 1068 29.04 38.35 7.12
N PHE A 1069 29.21 37.02 7.04
CA PHE A 1069 28.19 36.12 6.53
C PHE A 1069 27.04 36.00 7.53
N LEU A 1070 27.36 35.86 8.82
CA LEU A 1070 26.36 35.88 9.89
C LEU A 1070 25.59 37.21 9.99
N GLU A 1071 26.27 38.35 9.79
CA GLU A 1071 25.60 39.66 9.77
C GLU A 1071 24.64 39.80 8.57
N GLN A 1072 25.03 39.28 7.40
CA GLN A 1072 24.21 39.26 6.20
C GLN A 1072 23.01 38.33 6.35
N SER A 1073 23.20 37.12 6.88
CA SER A 1073 22.11 36.16 7.11
C SER A 1073 21.09 36.70 8.13
N VAL A 1074 21.57 37.34 9.21
CA VAL A 1074 20.70 38.03 10.19
C VAL A 1074 19.92 39.17 9.53
N SER A 1075 20.57 39.98 8.71
CA SER A 1075 19.93 41.12 8.06
C SER A 1075 18.91 40.67 7.01
N ALA A 1076 19.22 39.64 6.21
CA ALA A 1076 18.30 39.07 5.24
C ALA A 1076 17.05 38.48 5.93
N LYS A 1077 17.26 37.75 7.03
CA LYS A 1077 16.19 37.01 7.72
C LYS A 1077 15.29 37.87 8.59
N TYR A 1078 15.86 38.82 9.33
CA TYR A 1078 15.12 39.61 10.32
C TYR A 1078 14.98 41.09 9.93
N GLY A 1079 15.74 41.56 8.94
CA GLY A 1079 15.79 42.96 8.51
C GLY A 1079 14.45 43.51 8.05
N ALA A 1080 13.75 42.77 7.18
CA ALA A 1080 12.45 43.17 6.64
C ALA A 1080 11.34 43.23 7.72
N LYS A 1081 11.37 42.30 8.68
CA LYS A 1081 10.31 42.15 9.71
C LYS A 1081 10.48 43.05 10.92
N LEU A 1082 11.73 43.38 11.31
CA LEU A 1082 12.03 44.23 12.45
C LEU A 1082 12.45 45.66 12.06
N GLY A 1083 12.82 45.94 10.82
CA GLY A 1083 13.44 47.21 10.47
C GLY A 1083 14.78 47.37 11.20
N LEU A 1084 15.65 46.36 11.06
CA LEU A 1084 16.86 46.26 11.86
C LEU A 1084 17.79 47.46 11.65
N THR A 1085 18.19 48.07 12.76
CA THR A 1085 19.34 48.98 12.78
C THR A 1085 20.63 48.16 12.89
N PRO A 1086 21.80 48.71 12.52
CA PRO A 1086 23.08 48.03 12.71
C PRO A 1086 23.32 47.57 14.17
N ALA A 1087 22.81 48.31 15.15
CA ALA A 1087 22.82 47.91 16.57
C ALA A 1087 22.09 46.60 16.82
N MET A 1088 20.93 46.43 16.19
CA MET A 1088 20.09 45.23 16.32
C MET A 1088 20.67 44.05 15.56
N THR A 1089 21.19 44.27 14.36
CA THR A 1089 21.95 43.26 13.61
C THR A 1089 23.12 42.76 14.45
N ASN A 1090 23.91 43.66 15.05
CA ASN A 1090 25.03 43.29 15.90
C ASN A 1090 24.60 42.52 17.15
N PHE A 1091 23.49 42.90 17.80
CA PHE A 1091 22.97 42.17 18.95
C PHE A 1091 22.45 40.78 18.58
N ILE A 1092 21.71 40.63 17.48
CA ILE A 1092 21.19 39.34 17.02
C ILE A 1092 22.37 38.42 16.63
N ALA A 1093 23.31 38.92 15.84
CA ALA A 1093 24.47 38.15 15.40
C ALA A 1093 25.38 37.78 16.58
N TYR A 1094 25.76 38.74 17.41
CA TYR A 1094 26.83 38.55 18.40
C TYR A 1094 26.41 38.68 19.86
N GLY A 1095 25.34 39.40 20.20
CA GLY A 1095 24.87 39.57 21.57
C GLY A 1095 25.87 40.21 22.53
N THR A 1096 25.73 39.94 23.83
CA THR A 1096 26.69 40.28 24.91
C THR A 1096 27.19 39.00 25.57
N LYS A 1097 28.18 39.07 26.48
CA LYS A 1097 28.66 37.90 27.24
C LYS A 1097 27.53 37.14 27.94
N SER A 1098 26.57 37.86 28.51
CA SER A 1098 25.46 37.26 29.25
C SER A 1098 24.36 36.67 28.34
N THR A 1099 24.32 37.07 27.07
CA THR A 1099 23.32 36.58 26.10
C THR A 1099 23.92 35.61 25.07
N GLN A 1100 25.18 35.20 25.25
CA GLN A 1100 25.83 34.16 24.43
C GLN A 1100 25.17 32.79 24.58
N ILE A 1101 24.48 32.57 25.71
CA ILE A 1101 23.73 31.34 25.98
C ILE A 1101 22.53 31.18 25.05
N LEU A 1102 22.07 32.26 24.42
CA LEU A 1102 20.97 32.24 23.45
C LEU A 1102 21.51 32.02 22.04
N GLY A 1103 20.73 31.33 21.20
CA GLY A 1103 20.98 31.29 19.76
C GLY A 1103 20.66 32.63 19.07
N VAL A 1104 21.01 32.73 17.79
CA VAL A 1104 20.76 33.93 16.96
C VAL A 1104 19.25 34.21 16.87
N GLY A 1105 18.43 33.18 16.60
CA GLY A 1105 16.97 33.28 16.57
C GLY A 1105 16.36 33.69 17.91
N GLU A 1106 16.89 33.17 19.02
CA GLU A 1106 16.43 33.53 20.37
C GLU A 1106 16.71 35.00 20.72
N ARG A 1107 17.87 35.53 20.29
CA ARG A 1107 18.16 36.97 20.44
C ARG A 1107 17.25 37.85 19.58
N ALA A 1108 16.89 37.40 18.38
CA ALA A 1108 15.87 38.06 17.58
C ALA A 1108 14.48 38.00 18.26
N GLY A 1109 14.12 36.83 18.81
CA GLY A 1109 12.90 36.62 19.59
C GLY A 1109 12.78 37.53 20.82
N VAL A 1110 13.90 37.89 21.46
CA VAL A 1110 13.92 38.89 22.54
C VAL A 1110 13.54 40.27 22.02
N LEU A 1111 14.01 40.67 20.83
CA LEU A 1111 13.64 41.96 20.23
C LEU A 1111 12.17 41.99 19.80
N TYR A 1112 11.63 40.87 19.30
CA TYR A 1112 10.19 40.73 19.06
C TYR A 1112 9.39 40.86 20.35
N SER A 1113 9.79 40.17 21.42
CA SER A 1113 9.12 40.23 22.72
C SER A 1113 9.17 41.64 23.30
N PHE A 1114 10.30 42.34 23.15
CA PHE A 1114 10.44 43.74 23.54
C PHE A 1114 9.50 44.65 22.73
N ARG A 1115 9.48 44.50 21.40
CA ARG A 1115 8.59 45.27 20.52
C ARG A 1115 7.13 45.03 20.86
N GLU A 1116 6.74 43.78 21.10
CA GLU A 1116 5.39 43.42 21.48
C GLU A 1116 5.00 44.04 22.82
N ALA A 1117 5.89 43.99 23.82
CA ALA A 1117 5.63 44.52 25.15
C ALA A 1117 5.52 46.05 25.17
N PHE A 1118 6.36 46.76 24.40
CA PHE A 1118 6.52 48.22 24.49
C PHE A 1118 6.05 49.00 23.25
N GLY A 1119 5.60 48.32 22.19
CA GLY A 1119 5.12 48.93 20.94
C GLY A 1119 6.22 49.58 20.10
N ARG A 1120 7.50 49.36 20.44
CA ARG A 1120 8.67 49.95 19.77
C ARG A 1120 9.91 49.09 20.00
N LEU A 1121 10.91 49.26 19.14
CA LEU A 1121 12.22 48.61 19.28
C LEU A 1121 13.19 49.41 20.15
N PRO A 1122 14.28 48.79 20.67
CA PRO A 1122 15.23 49.47 21.55
C PRO A 1122 15.99 50.57 20.83
N GLN A 1123 16.01 51.77 21.43
CA GLN A 1123 16.67 52.96 20.86
C GLN A 1123 17.66 53.63 21.83
N SER A 1124 17.54 53.32 23.12
CA SER A 1124 18.39 53.90 24.17
C SER A 1124 19.16 52.82 24.92
N ALA A 1125 20.23 53.21 25.61
CA ALA A 1125 20.98 52.30 26.46
C ALA A 1125 20.11 51.65 27.56
N THR A 1126 19.05 52.34 28.01
CA THR A 1126 18.07 51.78 28.95
C THR A 1126 17.24 50.66 28.31
N ASP A 1127 16.84 50.82 27.04
CA ASP A 1127 16.10 49.77 26.32
C ASP A 1127 16.99 48.55 26.06
N TRP A 1128 18.24 48.78 25.65
CA TRP A 1128 19.21 47.70 25.46
C TRP A 1128 19.52 46.95 26.75
N ASN A 1129 19.54 47.65 27.88
CA ASN A 1129 19.66 47.02 29.19
C ASN A 1129 18.44 46.14 29.52
N ASP A 1130 17.24 46.57 29.15
CA ASP A 1130 16.01 45.79 29.35
C ASP A 1130 15.95 44.58 28.40
N VAL A 1131 16.44 44.71 27.17
CA VAL A 1131 16.64 43.59 26.24
C VAL A 1131 17.58 42.53 26.85
N VAL A 1132 18.73 42.94 27.39
CA VAL A 1132 19.67 42.03 28.05
C VAL A 1132 19.06 41.35 29.28
N LYS A 1133 18.23 42.06 30.05
CA LYS A 1133 17.49 41.47 31.18
C LYS A 1133 16.49 40.42 30.74
N ILE A 1134 15.68 40.71 29.72
CA ILE A 1134 14.72 39.74 29.16
C ILE A 1134 15.46 38.49 28.67
N SER A 1135 16.61 38.66 28.01
CA SER A 1135 17.48 37.56 27.58
C SER A 1135 18.05 36.70 28.71
N THR A 1136 18.03 37.17 29.96
CA THR A 1136 18.68 36.52 31.11
C THR A 1136 17.71 36.21 32.25
N ASN A 1137 16.43 36.01 31.90
CA ASN A 1137 15.32 35.74 32.83
C ASN A 1137 15.10 36.82 33.89
N GLN A 1138 15.40 38.08 33.58
CA GLN A 1138 15.20 39.20 34.51
C GLN A 1138 14.10 40.12 33.99
N PRO A 1139 13.16 40.56 34.86
CA PRO A 1139 12.16 41.53 34.47
C PRO A 1139 12.81 42.83 33.96
N PRO A 1140 12.26 43.44 32.90
CA PRO A 1140 12.73 44.74 32.42
C PRO A 1140 12.53 45.82 33.49
N SER A 1141 13.37 46.85 33.44
CA SER A 1141 13.28 48.00 34.33
C SER A 1141 12.05 48.87 34.04
N GLN A 1142 11.57 48.88 32.79
CA GLN A 1142 10.30 49.45 32.40
C GLN A 1142 9.20 48.38 32.38
N ARG A 1143 8.00 48.72 32.86
CA ARG A 1143 6.85 47.81 32.94
C ARG A 1143 5.73 48.28 32.01
N SER A 1144 5.12 47.36 31.26
CA SER A 1144 4.00 47.58 30.36
C SER A 1144 2.71 46.97 30.93
N VAL A 1145 1.79 47.83 31.35
CA VAL A 1145 0.48 47.41 31.90
C VAL A 1145 -0.34 46.65 30.84
N GLN A 1146 -0.22 47.05 29.56
CA GLN A 1146 -0.94 46.41 28.47
C GLN A 1146 -0.43 45.00 28.20
N ALA A 1147 0.89 44.79 28.20
CA ALA A 1147 1.49 43.47 28.00
C ALA A 1147 1.14 42.50 29.14
N GLU A 1148 1.19 42.98 30.38
CA GLU A 1148 0.82 42.18 31.56
C GLU A 1148 -0.68 41.86 31.61
N GLN A 1149 -1.54 42.70 31.02
CA GLN A 1149 -2.95 42.38 30.90
C GLN A 1149 -3.18 41.31 29.82
N ARG A 1150 -2.53 41.40 28.65
CA ARG A 1150 -2.59 40.36 27.61
C ARG A 1150 -2.13 39.00 28.13
N ALA A 1151 -1.09 38.97 28.96
CA ALA A 1151 -0.63 37.74 29.60
C ALA A 1151 -1.69 37.07 30.50
N LYS A 1152 -2.45 37.88 31.26
CA LYS A 1152 -3.54 37.37 32.11
C LYS A 1152 -4.74 36.91 31.29
N ASP A 1153 -5.06 37.64 30.21
CA ASP A 1153 -6.13 37.28 29.29
C ASP A 1153 -5.80 35.95 28.57
N ALA A 1154 -4.51 35.66 28.37
CA ALA A 1154 -4.00 34.38 27.88
C ALA A 1154 -3.92 33.26 28.95
N GLY A 1155 -4.44 33.48 30.16
CA GLY A 1155 -4.59 32.44 31.19
C GLY A 1155 -3.48 32.37 32.25
N ALA A 1156 -2.55 33.32 32.29
CA ALA A 1156 -1.51 33.36 33.33
C ALA A 1156 -2.08 33.70 34.72
N ASP A 1157 -1.85 32.85 35.72
CA ASP A 1157 -2.41 32.98 37.08
C ASP A 1157 -1.38 33.39 38.14
N ASP A 1158 -0.10 33.13 37.94
CA ASP A 1158 0.99 33.54 38.82
C ASP A 1158 1.91 34.63 38.24
N VAL A 1159 2.66 35.30 39.11
CA VAL A 1159 3.48 36.47 38.74
C VAL A 1159 4.60 36.10 37.78
N GLN A 1160 5.21 34.91 37.89
CA GLN A 1160 6.28 34.48 36.98
C GLN A 1160 5.74 34.20 35.59
N SER A 1161 4.64 33.46 35.47
CA SER A 1161 3.95 33.22 34.19
C SER A 1161 3.53 34.53 33.53
N VAL A 1162 2.99 35.49 34.31
CA VAL A 1162 2.65 36.83 33.77
C VAL A 1162 3.90 37.55 33.25
N MET A 1163 5.03 37.52 33.96
CA MET A 1163 6.26 38.18 33.49
C MET A 1163 6.84 37.48 32.26
N MET A 1164 6.83 36.15 32.23
CA MET A 1164 7.36 35.37 31.12
C MET A 1164 6.53 35.56 29.86
N ILE A 1165 5.19 35.57 29.99
CA ILE A 1165 4.28 35.80 28.88
C ILE A 1165 4.33 37.26 28.39
N ALA A 1166 4.31 38.23 29.31
CA ALA A 1166 4.22 39.64 28.96
C ALA A 1166 5.50 40.20 28.31
N TYR A 1167 6.67 39.72 28.72
CA TYR A 1167 7.96 40.26 28.28
C TYR A 1167 8.82 39.26 27.50
N GLY A 1168 8.39 38.01 27.41
CA GLY A 1168 9.15 36.94 26.75
C GLY A 1168 10.45 36.63 27.46
N LEU A 1169 10.44 36.47 28.79
CA LEU A 1169 11.64 36.13 29.54
C LEU A 1169 12.25 34.81 29.04
N ARG A 1170 13.58 34.78 28.90
CA ARG A 1170 14.31 33.58 28.47
C ARG A 1170 14.84 32.81 29.68
N PRO A 1171 14.65 31.48 29.76
CA PRO A 1171 15.09 30.69 30.90
C PRO A 1171 16.62 30.71 31.03
N VAL A 1172 17.11 30.63 32.28
CA VAL A 1172 18.56 30.61 32.55
C VAL A 1172 19.19 29.28 32.12
N ILE A 1173 18.43 28.18 32.20
CA ILE A 1173 18.82 26.84 31.74
C ILE A 1173 17.72 26.37 30.79
N ARG A 1174 18.06 26.17 29.53
CA ARG A 1174 17.14 25.71 28.48
C ARG A 1174 17.14 24.17 28.44
N SER A 1175 15.96 23.57 28.36
CA SER A 1175 15.76 22.14 28.11
C SER A 1175 14.95 21.97 26.82
N LEU A 1176 15.63 21.49 25.76
CA LEU A 1176 14.98 21.20 24.48
C LEU A 1176 13.92 20.09 24.60
N GLU A 1177 14.17 19.12 25.48
CA GLU A 1177 13.24 18.01 25.78
C GLU A 1177 11.93 18.52 26.40
N LEU A 1178 12.01 19.48 27.34
CA LEU A 1178 10.80 20.07 27.94
C LEU A 1178 10.08 21.01 26.95
N GLU A 1179 10.80 21.72 26.09
CA GLU A 1179 10.21 22.55 25.04
C GLU A 1179 9.47 21.72 23.99
N GLN A 1180 10.00 20.53 23.64
CA GLN A 1180 9.32 19.57 22.76
C GLN A 1180 8.00 19.09 23.37
N GLN A 1181 7.99 18.71 24.65
CA GLN A 1181 6.75 18.38 25.35
C GLN A 1181 5.82 19.60 25.49
N GLY A 1182 6.40 20.80 25.64
CA GLY A 1182 5.66 22.06 25.67
C GLY A 1182 4.91 22.37 24.38
N ILE A 1183 5.50 22.06 23.22
CA ILE A 1183 4.84 22.17 21.91
C ILE A 1183 3.64 21.22 21.87
N VAL A 1184 3.79 19.97 22.31
CA VAL A 1184 2.69 19.00 22.37
C VAL A 1184 1.57 19.53 23.27
N ASN A 1185 1.90 19.99 24.48
CA ASN A 1185 0.93 20.54 25.42
C ASN A 1185 0.26 21.81 24.87
N PHE A 1186 0.97 22.62 24.09
CA PHE A 1186 0.42 23.80 23.43
C PHE A 1186 -0.58 23.40 22.33
N ILE A 1187 -0.24 22.42 21.49
CA ILE A 1187 -1.13 21.91 20.44
C ILE A 1187 -2.38 21.28 21.07
N GLU A 1188 -2.24 20.50 22.15
CA GLU A 1188 -3.38 19.92 22.87
C GLU A 1188 -4.31 21.00 23.44
N ALA A 1189 -3.75 22.09 23.96
CA ALA A 1189 -4.52 23.17 24.57
C ALA A 1189 -5.16 24.11 23.54
N TYR A 1190 -4.49 24.35 22.40
CA TYR A 1190 -4.86 25.42 21.45
C TYR A 1190 -5.23 24.92 20.04
N GLY A 1191 -5.07 23.63 19.74
CA GLY A 1191 -5.44 23.01 18.46
C GLY A 1191 -4.59 23.45 17.26
N ARG A 1192 -3.47 24.13 17.50
CA ARG A 1192 -2.58 24.70 16.49
C ARG A 1192 -1.16 24.84 17.01
N LEU A 1193 -0.19 25.00 16.11
CA LEU A 1193 1.18 25.34 16.47
C LEU A 1193 1.31 26.81 16.94
N PRO A 1194 2.30 27.15 17.80
CA PRO A 1194 2.60 28.52 18.16
C PRO A 1194 3.05 29.31 16.92
N SER A 1195 2.33 30.39 16.59
CA SER A 1195 2.60 31.17 15.37
C SER A 1195 2.89 32.65 15.65
N SER A 1196 2.56 33.16 16.84
CA SER A 1196 2.81 34.55 17.22
C SER A 1196 3.85 34.67 18.34
N THR A 1197 4.45 35.87 18.51
CA THR A 1197 5.37 36.13 19.64
C THR A 1197 4.70 35.88 21.00
N LEU A 1198 3.39 36.14 21.11
CA LEU A 1198 2.59 35.82 22.28
C LEU A 1198 2.50 34.31 22.50
N ASP A 1199 2.19 33.52 21.46
CA ASP A 1199 2.12 32.06 21.55
C ASP A 1199 3.45 31.46 22.01
N TRP A 1200 4.57 31.99 21.49
CA TRP A 1200 5.92 31.59 21.90
C TRP A 1200 6.22 31.94 23.36
N ASN A 1201 5.68 33.05 23.87
CA ASN A 1201 5.82 33.41 25.28
C ASN A 1201 4.92 32.53 26.18
N ILE A 1202 3.73 32.15 25.71
CA ILE A 1202 2.82 31.20 26.37
C ILE A 1202 3.47 29.82 26.45
N LEU A 1203 3.99 29.31 25.34
CA LEU A 1203 4.68 28.02 25.30
C LEU A 1203 5.83 27.99 26.31
N ARG A 1204 6.67 29.04 26.34
CA ARG A 1204 7.75 29.12 27.32
C ARG A 1204 7.24 29.09 28.76
N SER A 1205 6.12 29.75 29.06
CA SER A 1205 5.49 29.71 30.38
C SER A 1205 4.84 28.35 30.72
N ILE A 1206 4.47 27.54 29.72
CA ILE A 1206 4.01 26.17 29.94
C ILE A 1206 5.19 25.28 30.32
N VAL A 1207 6.37 25.57 29.78
CA VAL A 1207 7.59 24.76 29.91
C VAL A 1207 8.40 25.09 31.17
N TYR A 1208 8.52 26.38 31.52
CA TYR A 1208 9.41 26.90 32.57
C TYR A 1208 8.66 27.77 33.58
#